data_AF-A0A3M0WB60-F1
#
_entry.id   AF-A0A3M0WB60-F1
#
_cell.length_a   1.000
_cell.length_b   1.000
_cell.length_c   1.000
_cell.angle_alpha   90.00
_cell.angle_beta   90.00
_cell.angle_gamma   90.00
#
_symmetry.space_group_name_H-M   'P 1'
#
loop_
_entity.id
_entity.type
_entity.pdbx_description
1 polymer ?
#
loop_
_entity_poly.entity_id
_entity_poly.type
_entity_poly.pdbx_seq_one_letter_code
_entity_poly.pdbx_strand_id
1 'polypeptide(L)'
;MARLLHGNHIPGSSFMMISTLAALGMLALTVTAAPPPPHAVTPSVPLDLTPFLNNKAFGTHAGEAAFDRLNQSYPAPTFDTHHFKSPDTGILYDFPGYNGPGQFDNVICDNQVIPVNAGPYFSASFLVAGDVEDATVLGNVTFTFTDDSTLQYELRSLNWFSFLTISRGSIIFPNRFTANGTNYNTTHIFERTAALPWDKDLASITLPETTNTTTGRLHVFAVSLWRGHDIAVQAVRSTQKWTESGAQIVEVTINNAGAECVSGQELSVSLSGPGFETSSPGSIKRLCPGDQKIVQVGVTGSSNCAVTALVRINDGTRVETVPFPGVEVGLRDWTSSLDSLAQHESPDWYSDAKFGIFIHWGPYAVTGWGNSSPYESYAEWFWWYSTHHPQADKSDFYDYRLEHFGRDWAYDDTFENFTASKFDAKEWVDLFADAGAKYFVITTKHHDGFALFDTAQTTNRSAIHYGPQRDLLRELFDAAETYQPTLKRGTYFSLPEWFNPDFGPYGFNQSPANTTVSWPGILAKNPYTGVEEPYTGRVPVNDFITDIMVPQMEILAYNYSTDIMWCDCGAANGTAGFAAAWWNKARVQDRQVAINSRCGIPEAADFDTPEYQTFSVAQHRKWESNQGMDPYSYGYNAATPASAFMNASTLIYSLVDMVSKNGNFLLDIGPRADGTIVQAEIDNLREAGKWIKAHEEAIFHTTYWFIQSEIPGGPDVRFTQTDDAFYILFLEKPVLDSDGFVVVEAPIPAVAGDTVTFLGNDTSLPWTLSTTGATAFNVKVSEDLLSSESYCWANLKSTLWYQIGQLVDEETVTLGVNATPQYIGSLSELVWTQLAIGIISLAFGSPTTMNALRFHGQRDIRLEHIPVPTTGAGKVKIAPKFCGICGSDLHEYLGGANLIPKPGSPHPITGETLPLTLGHEFSGIVEEVGLGVTNVRVGDRVCVQPIIYDGDCRSCKRGLVNCCDKNGFVGLSGWHGGLCDHMVVPESCVKKLPDNVSLEVGALIEPLAVGWHAVKISPYKDGDSVLVLGSGPIGLAVIQALVSKGCRNIIVSEVSGKRREFAKQFGAHHLVDPTRSDVVEAVERLTGGAGADVAFDAAGVQAAVDTAFKALKARGTLMNIAVWHQRAQLQMNDIVFRERAYMGVATYSLGVFEDVIDDISNGRVKPEGMITKVIRLDQVVDQGFDTLINDKESHVKILVDVGAGIGPSARL
;
A
#
# COMPACT_ATOMS: atom_id res chain seq x y z
N MET A 1 9.79 26.57 -54.33
CA MET A 1 10.54 27.70 -54.94
C MET A 1 11.99 27.65 -54.44
N ALA A 2 12.94 27.82 -55.37
CA ALA A 2 14.42 27.85 -55.26
C ALA A 2 14.98 28.66 -54.06
N ARG A 3 16.24 28.60 -53.60
CA ARG A 3 17.53 27.85 -53.73
C ARG A 3 18.49 28.59 -52.77
N LEU A 4 19.56 27.94 -52.27
CA LEU A 4 20.96 28.42 -52.08
C LEU A 4 21.68 27.50 -51.06
N LEU A 5 22.49 26.51 -51.49
CA LEU A 5 23.95 26.50 -51.78
C LEU A 5 24.82 26.66 -50.51
N HIS A 6 25.43 25.59 -49.97
CA HIS A 6 26.68 24.87 -50.34
C HIS A 6 27.94 25.35 -49.58
N GLY A 7 28.72 24.42 -48.99
CA GLY A 7 30.11 24.65 -48.60
C GLY A 7 30.72 23.64 -47.61
N ASN A 8 31.45 22.66 -48.14
CA ASN A 8 32.36 21.74 -47.43
C ASN A 8 33.68 22.45 -47.01
N HIS A 9 34.32 22.02 -45.91
CA HIS A 9 35.66 21.37 -45.92
C HIS A 9 36.24 21.10 -44.50
N ILE A 10 36.97 19.99 -44.42
CA ILE A 10 37.79 19.45 -43.30
C ILE A 10 39.30 19.82 -43.52
N PRO A 11 40.31 19.42 -42.69
CA PRO A 11 41.25 20.33 -42.04
C PRO A 11 42.74 20.06 -42.40
N GLY A 12 43.66 20.75 -41.73
CA GLY A 12 45.11 20.50 -41.85
C GLY A 12 45.91 20.96 -40.63
N SER A 13 46.68 20.01 -40.10
CA SER A 13 47.66 20.06 -39.00
C SER A 13 48.91 20.88 -39.29
N SER A 14 49.60 21.40 -38.25
CA SER A 14 51.06 21.25 -38.05
C SER A 14 51.60 21.93 -36.77
N PHE A 15 52.52 21.22 -36.12
CA PHE A 15 53.38 21.59 -34.98
C PHE A 15 54.39 22.71 -35.30
N MET A 16 54.73 23.57 -34.32
CA MET A 16 56.13 23.88 -33.91
C MET A 16 56.19 24.85 -32.71
N MET A 17 57.05 24.52 -31.73
CA MET A 17 57.55 25.39 -30.66
C MET A 17 58.46 26.52 -31.21
N ILE A 18 58.57 27.65 -30.49
CA ILE A 18 59.84 28.22 -29.92
C ILE A 18 59.68 29.70 -29.42
N SER A 19 60.13 29.90 -28.17
CA SER A 19 60.81 31.06 -27.51
C SER A 19 60.15 32.43 -27.20
N THR A 20 59.93 32.64 -25.88
CA THR A 20 60.48 33.67 -24.94
C THR A 20 60.58 35.18 -25.28
N LEU A 21 60.11 36.01 -24.31
CA LEU A 21 60.74 37.23 -23.74
C LEU A 21 59.86 37.69 -22.53
N ALA A 22 60.26 37.56 -21.25
CA ALA A 22 61.09 38.46 -20.41
C ALA A 22 60.61 39.94 -20.35
N ALA A 23 60.58 40.69 -19.25
CA ALA A 23 60.69 40.49 -17.79
C ALA A 23 60.46 41.88 -17.09
N LEU A 24 60.25 41.86 -15.75
CA LEU A 24 60.38 42.94 -14.72
C LEU A 24 59.30 44.04 -14.65
N GLY A 25 58.72 44.39 -13.49
CA GLY A 25 58.82 43.92 -12.10
C GLY A 25 58.16 44.91 -11.12
N MET A 26 57.71 44.47 -9.93
CA MET A 26 57.88 45.19 -8.64
C MET A 26 57.27 44.45 -7.44
N LEU A 27 58.16 44.26 -6.46
CA LEU A 27 58.08 44.17 -4.99
C LEU A 27 56.99 43.39 -4.23
N ALA A 28 57.56 42.52 -3.39
CA ALA A 28 57.04 41.70 -2.29
C ALA A 28 56.25 42.42 -1.18
N LEU A 29 55.18 41.75 -0.76
CA LEU A 29 54.71 41.64 0.62
C LEU A 29 54.56 40.14 0.92
N THR A 30 55.26 39.67 1.95
CA THR A 30 55.23 38.27 2.39
C THR A 30 53.85 37.87 2.92
N VAL A 31 53.21 36.91 2.27
CA VAL A 31 52.12 36.11 2.87
C VAL A 31 52.47 34.64 2.63
N THR A 32 52.58 33.91 3.73
CA THR A 32 52.80 32.47 3.82
C THR A 32 51.87 31.73 2.88
N ALA A 33 52.41 30.85 2.03
CA ALA A 33 51.63 29.93 1.21
C ALA A 33 50.67 29.17 2.14
N ALA A 34 49.38 29.36 1.95
CA ALA A 34 48.37 28.51 2.57
C ALA A 34 48.64 27.06 2.12
N PRO A 35 48.50 26.07 3.02
CA PRO A 35 48.55 24.68 2.61
C PRO A 35 47.48 24.43 1.52
N PRO A 36 47.68 23.48 0.60
CA PRO A 36 46.58 23.02 -0.24
C PRO A 36 45.40 22.63 0.66
N PRO A 37 44.14 22.91 0.26
CA PRO A 37 42.99 22.49 1.05
C PRO A 37 43.11 20.98 1.28
N PRO A 38 42.86 20.47 2.50
CA PRO A 38 42.94 19.04 2.76
C PRO A 38 41.99 18.35 1.78
N HIS A 39 42.53 17.50 0.91
CA HIS A 39 41.74 16.55 0.17
C HIS A 39 40.97 15.73 1.21
N ALA A 40 39.65 15.85 1.22
CA ALA A 40 38.81 14.95 2.01
C ALA A 40 39.17 13.54 1.56
N VAL A 41 39.69 12.72 2.47
CA VAL A 41 39.92 11.31 2.22
C VAL A 41 38.56 10.71 1.89
N THR A 42 38.39 10.23 0.66
CA THR A 42 37.16 9.55 0.26
C THR A 42 36.94 8.36 1.21
N PRO A 43 35.76 8.20 1.83
CA PRO A 43 35.47 7.08 2.73
C PRO A 43 35.58 5.69 2.08
N SER A 44 35.46 5.62 0.74
CA SER A 44 35.71 4.41 -0.04
C SER A 44 37.20 4.05 -0.07
N VAL A 45 37.49 2.77 0.16
CA VAL A 45 38.80 2.15 0.13
C VAL A 45 38.78 1.04 -0.92
N PRO A 46 39.08 1.38 -2.20
CA PRO A 46 39.27 0.37 -3.23
C PRO A 46 40.35 -0.64 -2.85
N LEU A 47 40.10 -1.92 -3.07
CA LEU A 47 41.08 -2.99 -2.86
C LEU A 47 41.86 -3.26 -4.14
N ASP A 48 43.19 -3.42 -4.02
CA ASP A 48 44.03 -3.85 -5.14
C ASP A 48 43.82 -5.34 -5.42
N LEU A 49 43.10 -5.62 -6.50
CA LEU A 49 42.85 -6.99 -6.96
C LEU A 49 43.91 -7.50 -7.94
N THR A 50 44.89 -6.68 -8.32
CA THR A 50 45.93 -7.04 -9.32
C THR A 50 46.61 -8.39 -9.03
N PRO A 51 46.96 -8.74 -7.77
CA PRO A 51 47.58 -10.03 -7.47
C PRO A 51 46.67 -11.26 -7.70
N PHE A 52 45.35 -11.06 -7.80
CA PHE A 52 44.34 -12.12 -7.88
C PHE A 52 43.71 -12.25 -9.27
N LEU A 53 43.98 -11.33 -10.20
CA LEU A 53 43.46 -11.38 -11.56
C LEU A 53 43.90 -12.69 -12.24
N ASN A 54 42.94 -13.42 -12.80
CA ASN A 54 43.17 -14.73 -13.41
C ASN A 54 42.37 -14.96 -14.70
N ASN A 55 41.67 -13.93 -15.19
CA ASN A 55 40.87 -14.00 -16.41
C ASN A 55 40.92 -12.69 -17.21
N LYS A 56 40.66 -12.81 -18.52
CA LYS A 56 40.56 -11.67 -19.43
C LYS A 56 39.13 -11.50 -19.93
N ALA A 57 38.44 -10.49 -19.41
CA ALA A 57 37.09 -10.08 -19.72
C ALA A 57 36.99 -9.09 -20.90
N PHE A 58 37.95 -8.15 -21.05
CA PHE A 58 37.84 -7.05 -22.01
C PHE A 58 38.72 -7.24 -23.24
N GLY A 59 38.16 -6.95 -24.43
CA GLY A 59 38.86 -6.92 -25.71
C GLY A 59 38.63 -5.62 -26.47
N THR A 60 39.41 -5.41 -27.53
CA THR A 60 39.25 -4.31 -28.50
C THR A 60 38.67 -4.80 -29.83
N HIS A 61 38.67 -6.12 -30.06
CA HIS A 61 38.07 -6.80 -31.21
C HIS A 61 37.69 -8.24 -30.85
N ALA A 62 36.89 -8.88 -31.71
CA ALA A 62 36.50 -10.29 -31.60
C ALA A 62 37.69 -11.25 -31.41
N GLY A 63 37.54 -12.19 -30.47
CA GLY A 63 38.52 -13.25 -30.20
C GLY A 63 39.75 -12.83 -29.39
N GLU A 64 39.86 -11.58 -28.92
CA GLU A 64 41.01 -11.15 -28.08
C GLU A 64 40.96 -11.69 -26.64
N ALA A 65 39.75 -11.79 -26.11
CA ALA A 65 39.46 -12.10 -24.72
C ALA A 65 38.37 -13.17 -24.64
N ALA A 66 38.36 -13.91 -23.54
CA ALA A 66 37.45 -15.01 -23.28
C ALA A 66 36.89 -14.86 -21.87
N PHE A 67 35.84 -14.05 -21.76
CA PHE A 67 35.08 -13.89 -20.54
C PHE A 67 34.31 -15.16 -20.21
N ASP A 68 33.57 -15.70 -21.18
CA ASP A 68 32.76 -16.92 -21.02
C ASP A 68 33.36 -18.14 -21.73
N ARG A 69 32.69 -19.31 -21.58
CA ARG A 69 33.08 -20.56 -22.23
C ARG A 69 32.96 -20.56 -23.77
N LEU A 70 32.26 -19.57 -24.33
CA LEU A 70 32.04 -19.39 -25.76
C LEU A 70 33.06 -18.44 -26.40
N ASN A 71 34.10 -18.05 -25.64
CA ASN A 71 35.12 -17.07 -26.03
C ASN A 71 34.51 -15.70 -26.41
N GLN A 72 33.46 -15.31 -25.71
CA GLN A 72 32.88 -13.98 -25.82
C GLN A 72 33.54 -13.05 -24.81
N SER A 73 33.47 -11.74 -25.03
CA SER A 73 34.09 -10.73 -24.16
C SER A 73 33.40 -9.39 -24.23
N TYR A 74 33.64 -8.56 -23.22
CA TYR A 74 33.24 -7.16 -23.19
C TYR A 74 34.11 -6.33 -24.15
N PRO A 75 33.56 -5.26 -24.75
CA PRO A 75 34.39 -4.24 -25.36
C PRO A 75 35.14 -3.45 -24.29
N ALA A 76 36.31 -2.92 -24.65
CA ALA A 76 37.07 -2.03 -23.78
C ALA A 76 36.20 -0.84 -23.30
N PRO A 77 36.20 -0.51 -22.00
CA PRO A 77 35.45 0.63 -21.46
C PRO A 77 35.87 1.95 -22.11
N THR A 78 34.90 2.86 -22.25
CA THR A 78 35.10 4.20 -22.84
C THR A 78 35.15 5.32 -21.79
N PHE A 79 35.03 4.98 -20.50
CA PHE A 79 35.08 5.89 -19.35
C PHE A 79 36.37 5.70 -18.54
N ASP A 80 36.66 6.60 -17.60
CA ASP A 80 37.83 6.46 -16.71
C ASP A 80 37.61 5.30 -15.73
N THR A 81 38.43 4.26 -15.88
CA THR A 81 38.30 3.01 -15.12
C THR A 81 39.00 3.09 -13.76
N HIS A 82 40.06 3.88 -13.60
CA HIS A 82 40.83 3.96 -12.35
C HIS A 82 40.12 4.71 -11.22
N HIS A 83 38.98 5.35 -11.49
CA HIS A 83 38.19 6.08 -10.52
C HIS A 83 36.68 5.92 -10.75
N PHE A 84 36.25 4.73 -11.16
CA PHE A 84 34.81 4.49 -11.37
C PHE A 84 34.06 4.75 -10.06
N LYS A 85 33.26 5.81 -10.05
CA LYS A 85 32.36 6.14 -8.94
C LYS A 85 30.96 5.69 -9.34
N SER A 86 30.37 4.79 -8.58
CA SER A 86 28.99 4.36 -8.81
C SER A 86 28.05 5.57 -8.73
N PRO A 87 27.24 5.84 -9.77
CA PRO A 87 26.26 6.92 -9.74
C PRO A 87 25.11 6.63 -8.78
N ASP A 88 24.90 5.35 -8.42
CA ASP A 88 23.81 4.90 -7.55
C ASP A 88 24.22 4.99 -6.07
N THR A 89 25.39 4.44 -5.72
CA THR A 89 25.84 4.30 -4.31
C THR A 89 26.88 5.32 -3.88
N GLY A 90 27.49 6.04 -4.84
CA GLY A 90 28.61 6.96 -4.61
C GLY A 90 29.94 6.27 -4.29
N ILE A 91 30.01 4.94 -4.32
CA ILE A 91 31.21 4.16 -3.98
C ILE A 91 32.26 4.30 -5.08
N LEU A 92 33.49 4.58 -4.68
CA LEU A 92 34.65 4.61 -5.57
C LEU A 92 35.28 3.22 -5.68
N TYR A 93 35.56 2.80 -6.91
CA TYR A 93 36.26 1.56 -7.25
C TYR A 93 37.54 1.83 -8.04
N ASP A 94 38.54 0.98 -7.85
CA ASP A 94 39.64 0.80 -8.78
C ASP A 94 39.20 -0.28 -9.77
N PHE A 95 38.59 0.15 -10.88
CA PHE A 95 38.09 -0.76 -11.90
C PHE A 95 39.22 -0.98 -12.94
N PRO A 96 39.68 -2.22 -13.15
CA PRO A 96 40.88 -2.48 -13.94
C PRO A 96 40.73 -2.10 -15.41
N GLY A 97 39.51 -2.17 -15.98
CA GLY A 97 39.27 -1.86 -17.38
C GLY A 97 40.06 -2.77 -18.33
N TYR A 98 40.49 -2.24 -19.49
CA TYR A 98 41.30 -2.98 -20.45
C TYR A 98 42.81 -2.77 -20.19
N ASN A 99 43.51 -3.82 -19.75
CA ASN A 99 44.93 -3.79 -19.40
C ASN A 99 45.90 -4.20 -20.54
N GLY A 100 45.42 -4.30 -21.77
CA GLY A 100 46.20 -4.76 -22.91
C GLY A 100 46.01 -6.25 -23.26
N PRO A 101 46.57 -6.69 -24.41
CA PRO A 101 46.36 -8.04 -24.91
C PRO A 101 47.06 -9.08 -24.01
N GLY A 102 46.35 -10.17 -23.71
CA GLY A 102 46.87 -11.26 -22.88
C GLY A 102 47.07 -10.92 -21.40
N GLN A 103 46.76 -9.71 -20.96
CA GLN A 103 46.75 -9.33 -19.55
C GLN A 103 45.37 -9.61 -18.94
N PHE A 104 45.36 -10.10 -17.71
CA PHE A 104 44.13 -10.32 -16.95
C PHE A 104 43.57 -8.98 -16.44
N ASP A 105 42.24 -8.93 -16.35
CA ASP A 105 41.48 -7.73 -15.99
C ASP A 105 40.22 -8.05 -15.17
N ASN A 106 40.05 -9.30 -14.74
CA ASN A 106 39.09 -9.66 -13.69
C ASN A 106 39.53 -10.92 -12.93
N VAL A 107 38.85 -11.22 -11.82
CA VAL A 107 39.00 -12.43 -11.02
C VAL A 107 37.82 -13.37 -11.30
N ILE A 108 38.07 -14.62 -11.66
CA ILE A 108 37.12 -15.75 -11.52
C ILE A 108 37.25 -16.25 -10.09
N CYS A 109 36.15 -16.31 -9.35
CA CYS A 109 36.16 -16.72 -7.95
C CYS A 109 36.55 -18.22 -7.80
N ASP A 110 37.66 -18.47 -7.11
CA ASP A 110 38.33 -19.75 -6.89
C ASP A 110 38.95 -19.78 -5.47
N ASN A 111 38.15 -19.43 -4.45
CA ASN A 111 38.58 -19.36 -3.04
C ASN A 111 39.74 -18.40 -2.74
N GLN A 112 39.90 -17.32 -3.52
CA GLN A 112 40.95 -16.33 -3.23
C GLN A 112 40.70 -15.66 -1.88
N VAL A 113 41.75 -15.58 -1.06
CA VAL A 113 41.76 -14.82 0.19
C VAL A 113 42.42 -13.47 -0.04
N ILE A 114 41.63 -12.42 -0.08
CA ILE A 114 42.06 -11.03 -0.25
C ILE A 114 42.37 -10.46 1.13
N PRO A 115 43.64 -10.15 1.45
CA PRO A 115 43.99 -9.51 2.71
C PRO A 115 43.48 -8.07 2.70
N VAL A 116 42.98 -7.60 3.84
CA VAL A 116 42.63 -6.19 4.02
C VAL A 116 43.48 -5.59 5.14
N ASN A 117 43.70 -4.28 5.10
CA ASN A 117 44.28 -3.59 6.25
C ASN A 117 43.28 -3.67 7.39
N ALA A 118 43.65 -4.36 8.48
CA ALA A 118 42.78 -4.55 9.63
C ALA A 118 42.21 -3.22 10.14
N GLY A 119 40.89 -3.20 10.34
CA GLY A 119 40.19 -2.04 10.87
C GLY A 119 38.68 -2.13 10.66
N PRO A 120 37.93 -1.14 11.18
CA PRO A 120 36.48 -1.12 11.08
C PRO A 120 36.07 -0.66 9.68
N TYR A 121 35.21 -1.44 9.05
CA TYR A 121 34.58 -1.11 7.77
C TYR A 121 33.08 -1.31 7.90
N PHE A 122 32.31 -0.39 7.34
CA PHE A 122 30.86 -0.38 7.39
C PHE A 122 30.24 -1.35 6.37
N SER A 123 30.85 -1.46 5.19
CA SER A 123 30.36 -2.30 4.11
C SER A 123 31.47 -2.70 3.15
N ALA A 124 31.23 -3.78 2.40
CA ALA A 124 32.05 -4.23 1.29
C ALA A 124 31.19 -4.29 0.03
N SER A 125 31.62 -3.65 -1.05
CA SER A 125 30.88 -3.61 -2.31
C SER A 125 31.69 -4.18 -3.46
N PHE A 126 31.01 -4.86 -4.37
CA PHE A 126 31.59 -5.69 -5.42
C PHE A 126 31.02 -5.28 -6.78
N LEU A 127 31.87 -5.20 -7.79
CA LEU A 127 31.45 -5.19 -9.20
C LEU A 127 31.58 -6.61 -9.76
N VAL A 128 30.46 -7.23 -10.14
CA VAL A 128 30.38 -8.66 -10.48
C VAL A 128 29.62 -8.95 -11.76
N ALA A 129 29.94 -10.09 -12.37
CA ALA A 129 29.20 -10.66 -13.49
C ALA A 129 29.21 -12.20 -13.45
N GLY A 130 28.15 -12.84 -13.96
CA GLY A 130 28.07 -14.29 -14.17
C GLY A 130 28.22 -14.59 -15.66
N ASP A 131 28.97 -15.63 -16.02
CA ASP A 131 29.41 -15.86 -17.40
C ASP A 131 28.60 -16.88 -18.21
N VAL A 132 27.52 -17.43 -17.64
CA VAL A 132 26.66 -18.40 -18.33
C VAL A 132 25.33 -17.76 -18.70
N GLU A 133 24.99 -17.91 -19.98
CA GLU A 133 23.72 -17.45 -20.54
C GLU A 133 22.54 -18.14 -19.82
N ASP A 134 21.52 -17.35 -19.50
CA ASP A 134 20.27 -17.75 -18.83
C ASP A 134 20.45 -18.39 -17.44
N ALA A 135 21.61 -18.22 -16.81
CA ALA A 135 21.89 -18.70 -15.46
C ALA A 135 22.17 -17.54 -14.48
N THR A 136 21.73 -17.73 -13.25
CA THR A 136 22.25 -16.96 -12.11
C THR A 136 23.40 -17.73 -11.52
N VAL A 137 24.54 -17.05 -11.31
CA VAL A 137 25.69 -17.63 -10.61
C VAL A 137 25.79 -17.01 -9.23
N LEU A 138 25.93 -17.84 -8.20
CA LEU A 138 25.98 -17.41 -6.80
C LEU A 138 27.02 -18.20 -6.00
N GLY A 139 27.50 -17.61 -4.92
CA GLY A 139 28.36 -18.26 -3.93
C GLY A 139 28.59 -17.37 -2.70
N ASN A 140 28.93 -17.98 -1.56
CA ASN A 140 29.12 -17.23 -0.32
C ASN A 140 30.53 -16.62 -0.24
N VAL A 141 30.59 -15.29 -0.15
CA VAL A 141 31.78 -14.58 0.31
C VAL A 141 31.87 -14.73 1.82
N THR A 142 33.07 -15.04 2.32
CA THR A 142 33.33 -15.12 3.76
C THR A 142 34.21 -13.96 4.19
N PHE A 143 33.69 -13.12 5.08
CA PHE A 143 34.44 -12.07 5.76
C PHE A 143 35.02 -12.64 7.05
N THR A 144 36.34 -12.52 7.23
CA THR A 144 37.03 -12.98 8.45
C THR A 144 37.52 -11.77 9.24
N PHE A 145 37.20 -11.73 10.53
CA PHE A 145 37.57 -10.66 11.44
C PHE A 145 38.82 -11.00 12.26
N THR A 146 39.44 -10.00 12.89
CA THR A 146 40.66 -10.19 13.69
C THR A 146 40.48 -11.04 14.95
N ASP A 147 39.23 -11.28 15.36
CA ASP A 147 38.83 -12.15 16.47
C ASP A 147 38.53 -13.60 16.04
N ASP A 148 38.89 -13.96 14.80
CA ASP A 148 38.62 -15.24 14.14
C ASP A 148 37.13 -15.54 13.88
N SER A 149 36.21 -14.61 14.18
CA SER A 149 34.81 -14.75 13.78
C SER A 149 34.63 -14.54 12.28
N THR A 150 33.52 -15.03 11.73
CA THR A 150 33.22 -14.90 10.29
C THR A 150 31.78 -14.44 10.04
N LEU A 151 31.57 -13.79 8.90
CA LEU A 151 30.26 -13.45 8.34
C LEU A 151 30.19 -13.96 6.89
N GLN A 152 29.07 -14.57 6.52
CA GLN A 152 28.82 -15.00 5.14
C GLN A 152 27.83 -14.06 4.44
N TYR A 153 28.08 -13.79 3.16
CA TYR A 153 27.19 -13.03 2.28
C TYR A 153 27.07 -13.75 0.94
N GLU A 154 25.85 -14.00 0.45
CA GLU A 154 25.64 -14.54 -0.89
C GLU A 154 26.00 -13.48 -1.93
N LEU A 155 27.14 -13.66 -2.58
CA LEU A 155 27.49 -12.90 -3.76
C LEU A 155 26.89 -13.60 -4.97
N ARG A 156 25.95 -12.93 -5.62
CA ARG A 156 25.35 -13.40 -6.87
C ARG A 156 25.55 -12.40 -7.99
N SER A 157 25.60 -12.94 -9.19
CA SER A 157 25.40 -12.19 -10.40
C SER A 157 24.38 -12.88 -11.28
N LEU A 158 23.55 -12.05 -11.90
CA LEU A 158 22.77 -12.46 -13.04
C LEU A 158 23.68 -12.63 -14.26
N ASN A 159 23.12 -13.19 -15.32
CA ASN A 159 23.78 -13.35 -16.59
C ASN A 159 24.29 -11.98 -17.11
N TRP A 160 25.58 -11.94 -17.48
CA TRP A 160 26.24 -10.73 -17.96
C TRP A 160 25.69 -10.19 -19.28
N PHE A 161 25.06 -11.03 -20.10
CA PHE A 161 24.29 -10.59 -21.26
C PHE A 161 23.01 -11.42 -21.36
N SER A 162 21.85 -10.80 -21.41
CA SER A 162 20.59 -11.53 -21.59
C SER A 162 19.87 -10.99 -22.81
N PHE A 163 19.47 -11.89 -23.71
CA PHE A 163 18.41 -11.59 -24.64
C PHE A 163 17.17 -11.30 -23.77
N LEU A 164 16.51 -10.15 -23.97
CA LEU A 164 15.38 -9.61 -23.17
C LEU A 164 15.73 -8.59 -22.06
N THR A 165 17.00 -8.31 -21.79
CA THR A 165 17.43 -7.37 -20.73
C THR A 165 16.54 -7.44 -19.49
N ILE A 166 16.50 -8.59 -18.84
CA ILE A 166 15.64 -8.80 -17.66
C ILE A 166 16.13 -7.94 -16.48
N SER A 167 17.41 -7.59 -16.48
CA SER A 167 18.05 -6.83 -15.41
C SER A 167 19.07 -5.84 -15.92
N ARG A 168 19.24 -4.74 -15.19
CA ARG A 168 20.15 -3.64 -15.55
C ARG A 168 21.34 -3.61 -14.59
N GLY A 169 22.54 -3.80 -15.13
CA GLY A 169 23.80 -3.60 -14.40
C GLY A 169 24.13 -2.11 -14.19
N SER A 170 25.00 -1.84 -13.21
CA SER A 170 25.53 -0.51 -12.90
C SER A 170 26.50 0.01 -13.97
N ILE A 171 27.13 -0.90 -14.71
CA ILE A 171 27.93 -0.58 -15.90
C ILE A 171 27.35 -1.37 -17.07
N ILE A 172 27.02 -0.65 -18.14
CA ILE A 172 26.39 -1.20 -19.35
C ILE A 172 27.33 -0.97 -20.53
N PHE A 173 27.56 -2.02 -21.31
CA PHE A 173 28.29 -1.94 -22.57
C PHE A 173 27.35 -2.17 -23.74
N PRO A 174 27.54 -1.45 -24.86
CA PRO A 174 26.59 -1.44 -25.97
C PRO A 174 26.65 -2.69 -26.85
N ASN A 175 27.57 -3.61 -26.60
CA ASN A 175 27.76 -4.83 -27.36
C ASN A 175 28.61 -5.83 -26.57
N ARG A 176 28.77 -7.03 -27.13
CA ARG A 176 29.84 -7.98 -26.82
C ARG A 176 30.56 -8.44 -28.07
N PHE A 177 31.81 -8.80 -27.89
CA PHE A 177 32.56 -9.54 -28.88
C PHE A 177 32.21 -11.02 -28.78
N THR A 178 31.85 -11.63 -29.90
CA THR A 178 31.82 -13.09 -30.03
C THR A 178 33.20 -13.59 -30.43
N ALA A 179 33.38 -14.91 -30.55
CA ALA A 179 34.64 -15.47 -31.00
C ALA A 179 35.12 -14.88 -32.35
N ASN A 180 34.20 -14.51 -33.25
CA ASN A 180 34.51 -14.10 -34.62
C ASN A 180 33.82 -12.80 -35.07
N GLY A 181 33.11 -12.07 -34.20
CA GLY A 181 32.40 -10.86 -34.58
C GLY A 181 31.89 -10.04 -33.40
N THR A 182 30.93 -9.17 -33.65
CA THR A 182 30.28 -8.32 -32.63
C THR A 182 28.79 -8.62 -32.60
N ASN A 183 28.25 -8.83 -31.41
CA ASN A 183 26.83 -8.91 -31.15
C ASN A 183 26.42 -7.67 -30.37
N TYR A 184 25.40 -6.94 -30.83
CA TYR A 184 24.99 -5.65 -30.27
C TYR A 184 24.00 -5.74 -29.11
N ASN A 185 23.73 -6.93 -28.56
CA ASN A 185 23.04 -7.00 -27.27
C ASN A 185 23.95 -6.43 -26.19
N THR A 186 23.35 -5.67 -25.28
CA THR A 186 24.08 -5.04 -24.18
C THR A 186 24.65 -6.09 -23.22
N THR A 187 25.74 -5.73 -22.56
CA THR A 187 26.33 -6.52 -21.48
C THR A 187 26.48 -5.69 -20.22
N HIS A 188 26.47 -6.35 -19.07
CA HIS A 188 26.20 -5.74 -17.78
C HIS A 188 27.18 -6.22 -16.72
N ILE A 189 27.70 -5.28 -15.93
CA ILE A 189 28.38 -5.55 -14.66
C ILE A 189 27.50 -4.99 -13.55
N PHE A 190 27.27 -5.79 -12.52
CA PHE A 190 26.34 -5.51 -11.44
C PHE A 190 27.09 -5.10 -10.17
N GLU A 191 26.55 -4.11 -9.46
CA GLU A 191 27.03 -3.73 -8.12
C GLU A 191 26.27 -4.51 -7.03
N ARG A 192 26.99 -5.02 -6.04
CA ARG A 192 26.44 -5.69 -4.85
C ARG A 192 27.14 -5.19 -3.60
N THR A 193 26.39 -4.96 -2.52
CA THR A 193 26.93 -4.41 -1.27
C THR A 193 26.52 -5.31 -0.10
N ALA A 194 27.51 -5.72 0.68
CA ALA A 194 27.33 -6.43 1.94
C ALA A 194 27.55 -5.47 3.12
N ALA A 195 26.62 -5.46 4.07
CA ALA A 195 26.84 -4.82 5.37
C ALA A 195 27.90 -5.58 6.17
N LEU A 196 28.71 -4.85 6.94
CA LEU A 196 29.71 -5.43 7.84
C LEU A 196 29.42 -5.01 9.29
N PRO A 197 29.74 -5.85 10.29
CA PRO A 197 29.58 -5.50 11.69
C PRO A 197 30.42 -4.28 12.06
N TRP A 198 29.80 -3.29 12.68
CA TRP A 198 30.43 -2.02 13.03
C TRP A 198 31.47 -2.14 14.17
N ASP A 199 31.37 -3.19 14.98
CA ASP A 199 32.17 -3.44 16.19
C ASP A 199 33.37 -4.37 15.96
N LYS A 200 33.61 -4.79 14.71
CA LYS A 200 34.68 -5.74 14.36
C LYS A 200 35.65 -5.18 13.33
N ASP A 201 36.91 -5.57 13.48
CA ASP A 201 37.95 -5.26 12.51
C ASP A 201 38.03 -6.36 11.45
N LEU A 202 37.77 -6.02 10.18
CA LEU A 202 37.87 -6.96 9.06
C LEU A 202 39.36 -7.27 8.80
N ALA A 203 39.72 -8.55 8.69
CA ALA A 203 41.08 -9.01 8.43
C ALA A 203 41.26 -9.53 6.99
N SER A 204 40.27 -10.23 6.44
CA SER A 204 40.31 -10.71 5.06
C SER A 204 38.91 -10.97 4.47
N ILE A 205 38.88 -11.04 3.14
CA ILE A 205 37.70 -11.43 2.35
C ILE A 205 38.06 -12.70 1.57
N THR A 206 37.29 -13.76 1.72
CA THR A 206 37.43 -14.99 0.92
C THR A 206 36.32 -15.03 -0.12
N LEU A 207 36.69 -14.99 -1.40
CA LEU A 207 35.76 -15.14 -2.52
C LEU A 207 35.25 -16.59 -2.60
N PRO A 208 34.04 -16.85 -3.12
CA PRO A 208 33.53 -18.21 -3.26
C PRO A 208 34.31 -19.06 -4.28
N GLU A 209 34.05 -20.36 -4.32
CA GLU A 209 34.51 -21.24 -5.39
C GLU A 209 33.41 -21.41 -6.46
N THR A 210 33.58 -20.76 -7.61
CA THR A 210 32.62 -20.85 -8.73
C THR A 210 33.40 -20.98 -10.04
N THR A 211 34.08 -22.11 -10.22
CA THR A 211 34.97 -22.35 -11.38
C THR A 211 34.34 -23.22 -12.46
N ASN A 212 33.13 -23.73 -12.23
CA ASN A 212 32.45 -24.66 -13.13
C ASN A 212 31.85 -23.92 -14.34
N THR A 213 32.49 -24.05 -15.50
CA THR A 213 32.04 -23.46 -16.77
C THR A 213 30.68 -23.95 -17.28
N THR A 214 30.10 -25.02 -16.71
CA THR A 214 28.79 -25.54 -17.11
C THR A 214 27.66 -24.91 -16.29
N THR A 215 27.83 -24.82 -14.97
CA THR A 215 26.84 -24.20 -14.08
C THR A 215 27.03 -22.68 -13.95
N GLY A 216 28.18 -22.16 -14.38
CA GLY A 216 28.53 -20.74 -14.37
C GLY A 216 29.66 -20.42 -13.40
N ARG A 217 30.43 -19.40 -13.78
CA ARG A 217 31.51 -18.80 -13.00
C ARG A 217 31.12 -17.41 -12.54
N LEU A 218 31.50 -17.07 -11.31
CA LEU A 218 31.33 -15.73 -10.79
C LEU A 218 32.62 -14.94 -11.02
N HIS A 219 32.47 -13.77 -11.62
CA HIS A 219 33.57 -12.87 -11.92
C HIS A 219 33.48 -11.63 -11.04
N VAL A 220 34.60 -11.24 -10.40
CA VAL A 220 34.75 -10.00 -9.65
C VAL A 220 35.71 -9.09 -10.39
N PHE A 221 35.25 -7.88 -10.72
CA PHE A 221 36.05 -6.86 -11.40
C PHE A 221 36.71 -5.90 -10.41
N ALA A 222 36.02 -5.54 -9.33
CA ALA A 222 36.53 -4.65 -8.30
C ALA A 222 35.84 -4.93 -6.96
N VAL A 223 36.56 -4.67 -5.86
CA VAL A 223 36.02 -4.66 -4.51
C VAL A 223 36.40 -3.33 -3.86
N SER A 224 35.46 -2.69 -3.18
CA SER A 224 35.70 -1.48 -2.41
C SER A 224 35.06 -1.60 -1.03
N LEU A 225 35.82 -1.21 -0.01
CA LEU A 225 35.32 -1.11 1.35
C LEU A 225 34.86 0.32 1.63
N TRP A 226 33.94 0.51 2.56
CA TRP A 226 33.57 1.84 3.03
C TRP A 226 33.92 2.01 4.51
N ARG A 227 34.69 3.05 4.86
CA ARG A 227 35.07 3.38 6.24
C ARG A 227 34.21 4.50 6.80
N GLY A 228 33.72 4.34 8.03
CA GLY A 228 33.08 5.40 8.80
C GLY A 228 33.35 5.24 10.29
N HIS A 229 33.10 6.30 11.05
CA HIS A 229 33.35 6.32 12.51
C HIS A 229 32.17 6.89 13.33
N ASP A 230 31.16 7.45 12.67
CA ASP A 230 29.94 8.02 13.25
C ASP A 230 28.90 8.07 12.10
N ILE A 231 27.87 8.90 12.24
CA ILE A 231 26.91 9.20 11.18
C ILE A 231 27.55 10.06 10.12
N ALA A 232 27.49 9.60 8.88
CA ALA A 232 28.10 10.27 7.76
C ALA A 232 27.27 10.10 6.49
N VAL A 233 27.31 11.15 5.65
CA VAL A 233 26.73 11.11 4.32
C VAL A 233 27.64 10.26 3.42
N GLN A 234 27.10 9.18 2.84
CA GLN A 234 27.79 8.37 1.86
C GLN A 234 27.62 8.95 0.45
N ALA A 235 26.40 9.31 0.07
CA ALA A 235 26.06 9.73 -1.29
C ALA A 235 24.98 10.80 -1.30
N VAL A 236 25.01 11.63 -2.35
CA VAL A 236 23.97 12.60 -2.70
C VAL A 236 23.63 12.36 -4.17
N ARG A 237 22.45 11.81 -4.43
CA ARG A 237 21.99 11.41 -5.76
C ARG A 237 20.82 12.28 -6.19
N SER A 238 21.00 13.01 -7.28
CA SER A 238 19.93 13.83 -7.86
C SER A 238 18.99 12.94 -8.69
N THR A 239 17.70 12.96 -8.38
CA THR A 239 16.69 12.16 -9.10
C THR A 239 15.95 13.04 -10.11
N GLN A 240 15.20 12.44 -11.03
CA GLN A 240 14.20 13.18 -11.83
C GLN A 240 12.78 13.04 -11.26
N LYS A 241 12.65 12.55 -10.01
CA LYS A 241 11.39 12.47 -9.24
C LYS A 241 11.05 13.81 -8.60
N TRP A 242 9.78 13.98 -8.24
CA TRP A 242 9.32 15.18 -7.54
C TRP A 242 8.28 14.86 -6.47
N THR A 243 8.24 15.73 -5.45
CA THR A 243 7.20 15.74 -4.41
C THR A 243 5.87 16.21 -4.97
N GLU A 244 4.76 16.01 -4.26
CA GLU A 244 3.44 16.56 -4.62
C GLU A 244 3.44 18.10 -4.79
N SER A 245 4.39 18.80 -4.18
CA SER A 245 4.56 20.26 -4.34
C SER A 245 5.28 20.66 -5.63
N GLY A 246 5.74 19.69 -6.42
CA GLY A 246 6.54 19.87 -7.64
C GLY A 246 8.04 20.09 -7.38
N ALA A 247 8.49 20.07 -6.11
CA ALA A 247 9.91 20.15 -5.78
C ALA A 247 10.66 18.87 -6.16
N GLN A 248 11.85 18.99 -6.75
CA GLN A 248 12.68 17.84 -7.12
C GLN A 248 13.12 17.08 -5.86
N ILE A 249 13.11 15.75 -5.93
CA ILE A 249 13.65 14.90 -4.87
C ILE A 249 15.15 14.69 -5.11
N VAL A 250 15.95 14.94 -4.07
CA VAL A 250 17.36 14.53 -4.00
C VAL A 250 17.49 13.50 -2.90
N GLU A 251 18.05 12.35 -3.23
CA GLU A 251 18.29 11.26 -2.27
C GLU A 251 19.65 11.43 -1.61
N VAL A 252 19.68 11.29 -0.29
CA VAL A 252 20.90 11.33 0.52
C VAL A 252 21.03 10.01 1.26
N THR A 253 22.12 9.30 1.02
CA THR A 253 22.43 8.05 1.75
C THR A 253 23.21 8.38 3.00
N ILE A 254 22.69 7.98 4.16
CA ILE A 254 23.32 8.20 5.46
C ILE A 254 23.63 6.85 6.12
N ASN A 255 24.88 6.70 6.54
CA ASN A 255 25.37 5.55 7.27
C ASN A 255 25.50 5.92 8.76
N ASN A 256 25.32 4.96 9.65
CA ASN A 256 25.74 5.08 11.05
C ASN A 256 26.82 4.05 11.37
N ALA A 257 28.08 4.47 11.34
CA ALA A 257 29.21 3.65 11.77
C ALA A 257 29.66 3.96 13.22
N GLY A 258 28.86 4.75 13.96
CA GLY A 258 29.09 5.05 15.37
C GLY A 258 28.50 4.00 16.29
N ALA A 259 28.77 4.12 17.61
CA ALA A 259 28.30 3.15 18.61
C ALA A 259 26.89 3.42 19.14
N GLU A 260 26.30 4.57 18.82
CA GLU A 260 25.00 5.01 19.35
C GLU A 260 23.95 5.06 18.24
N CYS A 261 22.71 4.69 18.56
CA CYS A 261 21.59 4.88 17.63
C CYS A 261 21.15 6.34 17.60
N VAL A 262 20.79 6.84 16.41
CA VAL A 262 19.87 7.98 16.31
C VAL A 262 18.54 7.54 16.94
N SER A 263 18.22 8.11 18.10
CA SER A 263 16.96 7.86 18.81
C SER A 263 16.66 9.07 19.70
N GLY A 264 15.37 9.37 19.93
CA GLY A 264 14.97 10.62 20.57
C GLY A 264 14.79 11.73 19.53
N GLN A 265 15.74 12.66 19.41
CA GLN A 265 15.64 13.76 18.44
C GLN A 265 15.82 13.29 17.00
N GLU A 266 14.90 13.71 16.13
CA GLU A 266 14.93 13.37 14.70
C GLU A 266 16.13 14.01 14.00
N LEU A 267 16.89 13.20 13.25
CA LEU A 267 18.01 13.65 12.44
C LEU A 267 17.47 14.26 11.14
N SER A 268 17.47 15.58 11.06
CA SER A 268 17.06 16.33 9.89
C SER A 268 18.20 16.47 8.89
N VAL A 269 17.88 16.27 7.61
CA VAL A 269 18.81 16.36 6.47
C VAL A 269 18.30 17.44 5.52
N SER A 270 19.18 18.40 5.23
CA SER A 270 18.88 19.50 4.30
C SER A 270 20.04 19.70 3.33
N LEU A 271 19.72 20.18 2.14
CA LEU A 271 20.64 20.43 1.04
C LEU A 271 20.54 21.89 0.56
N SER A 272 21.68 22.53 0.33
CA SER A 272 21.73 23.86 -0.28
C SER A 272 22.92 23.99 -1.21
N GLY A 273 22.83 24.87 -2.21
CA GLY A 273 23.94 25.09 -3.13
C GLY A 273 23.68 26.30 -4.02
N PRO A 274 24.65 26.68 -4.87
CA PRO A 274 24.44 27.77 -5.83
C PRO A 274 23.24 27.49 -6.74
N GLY A 275 22.16 28.27 -6.57
CA GLY A 275 20.96 28.21 -7.43
C GLY A 275 19.82 27.33 -6.91
N PHE A 276 19.96 26.66 -5.77
CA PHE A 276 18.90 25.84 -5.18
C PHE A 276 18.95 25.77 -3.65
N GLU A 277 17.81 25.49 -3.03
CA GLU A 277 17.67 25.33 -1.59
C GLU A 277 16.61 24.27 -1.22
N THR A 278 16.70 23.75 0.00
CA THR A 278 15.73 22.79 0.53
C THR A 278 14.36 23.44 0.66
N SER A 279 13.33 22.81 0.09
CA SER A 279 11.93 23.14 0.34
C SER A 279 11.31 22.23 1.41
N SER A 280 11.69 20.96 1.44
CA SER A 280 11.27 20.01 2.47
C SER A 280 12.47 19.19 2.93
N PRO A 281 12.91 19.34 4.20
CA PRO A 281 14.02 18.54 4.71
C PRO A 281 13.62 17.07 4.79
N GLY A 282 14.58 16.20 4.55
CA GLY A 282 14.44 14.79 4.85
C GLY A 282 14.66 14.55 6.34
N SER A 283 14.16 13.43 6.85
CA SER A 283 14.27 13.13 8.28
C SER A 283 14.49 11.65 8.57
N ILE A 284 15.22 11.37 9.64
CA ILE A 284 15.53 10.01 10.09
C ILE A 284 15.25 9.94 11.60
N LYS A 285 14.28 9.11 11.99
CA LYS A 285 13.89 8.91 13.39
C LYS A 285 14.68 7.80 14.09
N ARG A 286 15.13 6.80 13.33
CA ARG A 286 15.93 5.67 13.80
C ARG A 286 16.99 5.30 12.77
N LEU A 287 18.24 5.26 13.22
CA LEU A 287 19.39 4.75 12.47
C LEU A 287 20.42 4.23 13.48
N CYS A 288 20.51 2.91 13.62
CA CYS A 288 21.36 2.26 14.60
C CYS A 288 22.76 1.91 14.05
N PRO A 289 23.73 1.59 14.92
CA PRO A 289 25.07 1.19 14.51
C PRO A 289 25.08 0.08 13.46
N GLY A 290 25.85 0.26 12.39
CA GLY A 290 25.97 -0.67 11.26
C GLY A 290 24.86 -0.54 10.21
N ASP A 291 23.87 0.35 10.40
CA ASP A 291 22.73 0.50 9.49
C ASP A 291 22.88 1.70 8.54
N GLN A 292 22.15 1.66 7.43
CA GLN A 292 22.11 2.67 6.37
C GLN A 292 20.66 3.02 6.01
N LYS A 293 20.39 4.30 5.77
CA LYS A 293 19.11 4.75 5.20
C LYS A 293 19.32 5.71 4.03
N ILE A 294 18.42 5.62 3.05
CA ILE A 294 18.28 6.62 1.98
C ILE A 294 17.13 7.53 2.39
N VAL A 295 17.38 8.83 2.43
CA VAL A 295 16.41 9.86 2.82
C VAL A 295 16.18 10.82 1.65
N GLN A 296 14.92 11.14 1.40
CA GLN A 296 14.50 12.03 0.34
C GLN A 296 14.43 13.48 0.84
N VAL A 297 15.09 14.40 0.13
CA VAL A 297 15.08 15.85 0.41
C VAL A 297 14.43 16.56 -0.77
N GLY A 298 13.38 17.34 -0.51
CA GLY A 298 12.74 18.17 -1.53
C GLY A 298 13.53 19.47 -1.73
N VAL A 299 13.83 19.78 -2.99
CA VAL A 299 14.68 20.91 -3.37
C VAL A 299 13.97 21.78 -4.41
N THR A 300 14.07 23.10 -4.24
CA THR A 300 13.58 24.11 -5.19
C THR A 300 14.73 24.90 -5.78
N GLY A 301 14.56 25.38 -7.01
CA GLY A 301 15.62 25.99 -7.80
C GLY A 301 16.32 25.00 -8.72
N SER A 302 17.43 25.43 -9.32
CA SER A 302 18.16 24.64 -10.30
C SER A 302 19.60 25.12 -10.42
N SER A 303 20.51 24.22 -10.75
CA SER A 303 21.88 24.52 -11.15
C SER A 303 22.06 24.31 -12.67
N ASN A 304 22.78 25.22 -13.32
CA ASN A 304 23.07 25.13 -14.76
C ASN A 304 24.17 24.11 -15.08
N CYS A 305 24.88 23.62 -14.06
CA CYS A 305 25.94 22.62 -14.15
C CYS A 305 26.06 21.90 -12.80
N ALA A 306 26.92 20.88 -12.74
CA ALA A 306 27.32 20.28 -11.48
C ALA A 306 27.94 21.33 -10.54
N VAL A 307 27.48 21.35 -9.28
CA VAL A 307 27.98 22.25 -8.24
C VAL A 307 28.37 21.49 -6.98
N THR A 308 29.00 22.18 -6.03
CA THR A 308 29.18 21.67 -4.67
C THR A 308 27.94 21.98 -3.85
N ALA A 309 27.17 20.94 -3.51
CA ALA A 309 26.07 21.04 -2.56
C ALA A 309 26.60 20.96 -1.13
N LEU A 310 25.95 21.67 -0.21
CA LEU A 310 26.19 21.60 1.22
C LEU A 310 25.07 20.77 1.84
N VAL A 311 25.42 19.57 2.31
CA VAL A 311 24.49 18.71 3.05
C VAL A 311 24.62 19.05 4.51
N ARG A 312 23.54 19.51 5.14
CA ARG A 312 23.48 19.80 6.56
C ARG A 312 22.69 18.70 7.27
N ILE A 313 23.36 18.04 8.21
CA ILE A 313 22.78 17.05 9.12
C ILE A 313 22.59 17.71 10.49
N ASN A 314 21.42 17.53 11.10
CA ASN A 314 21.08 18.14 12.38
C ASN A 314 20.15 17.27 13.23
N ASP A 315 20.60 16.83 14.41
CA ASP A 315 19.75 16.15 15.41
C ASP A 315 19.50 16.99 16.67
N GLY A 316 19.81 18.29 16.62
CA GLY A 316 19.68 19.22 17.75
C GLY A 316 20.90 19.27 18.68
N THR A 317 21.68 18.19 18.76
CA THR A 317 22.96 18.15 19.51
C THR A 317 24.18 18.25 18.62
N ARG A 318 24.09 17.66 17.43
CA ARG A 318 25.06 17.69 16.35
C ARG A 318 24.50 18.51 15.21
N VAL A 319 25.32 19.44 14.72
CA VAL A 319 25.09 20.16 13.47
C VAL A 319 26.36 20.01 12.65
N GLU A 320 26.27 19.25 11.57
CA GLU A 320 27.37 19.09 10.62
C GLU A 320 26.95 19.60 9.25
N THR A 321 27.89 20.18 8.51
CA THR A 321 27.68 20.57 7.12
C THR A 321 28.82 20.03 6.27
N VAL A 322 28.50 19.14 5.34
CA VAL A 322 29.45 18.41 4.51
C VAL A 322 29.33 18.88 3.06
N PRO A 323 30.43 19.32 2.42
CA PRO A 323 30.42 19.67 0.99
C PRO A 323 30.46 18.42 0.11
N PHE A 324 29.55 18.34 -0.86
CA PHE A 324 29.46 17.29 -1.87
C PHE A 324 29.58 17.87 -3.28
N PRO A 325 30.72 17.69 -3.98
CA PRO A 325 30.88 18.14 -5.35
C PRO A 325 30.12 17.24 -6.33
N GLY A 326 29.78 17.78 -7.51
CA GLY A 326 29.23 16.99 -8.61
C GLY A 326 27.70 16.86 -8.61
N VAL A 327 26.98 17.66 -7.81
CA VAL A 327 25.53 17.57 -7.67
C VAL A 327 24.84 18.48 -8.69
N GLU A 328 23.87 17.93 -9.43
CA GLU A 328 23.08 18.65 -10.44
C GLU A 328 21.60 18.68 -10.05
N VAL A 329 21.08 19.89 -9.79
CA VAL A 329 19.69 20.08 -9.37
C VAL A 329 18.91 20.77 -10.50
N GLY A 330 17.71 20.30 -10.75
CA GLY A 330 16.77 20.77 -11.75
C GLY A 330 16.10 19.59 -12.46
N LEU A 331 14.76 19.62 -12.54
CA LEU A 331 14.01 18.72 -13.42
C LEU A 331 14.28 19.12 -14.87
N ARG A 332 14.68 18.16 -15.70
CA ARG A 332 15.00 18.37 -17.12
C ARG A 332 14.13 17.47 -17.98
N ASP A 333 13.71 17.99 -19.13
CA ASP A 333 12.97 17.18 -20.10
C ASP A 333 13.84 16.03 -20.59
N TRP A 334 13.24 14.85 -20.69
CA TRP A 334 13.90 13.68 -21.23
C TRP A 334 14.06 13.80 -22.74
N THR A 335 15.22 13.38 -23.24
CA THR A 335 15.50 13.24 -24.67
C THR A 335 15.65 11.76 -25.02
N SER A 336 15.66 11.43 -26.31
CA SER A 336 15.84 10.04 -26.76
C SER A 336 17.29 9.52 -26.63
N SER A 337 18.18 10.25 -25.95
CA SER A 337 19.54 9.76 -25.66
C SER A 337 19.51 8.81 -24.47
N LEU A 338 20.29 7.73 -24.53
CA LEU A 338 20.32 6.72 -23.48
C LEU A 338 20.75 7.30 -22.11
N ASP A 339 21.72 8.21 -22.09
CA ASP A 339 22.15 8.92 -20.86
C ASP A 339 21.03 9.75 -20.24
N SER A 340 20.15 10.34 -21.06
CA SER A 340 19.00 11.10 -20.58
C SER A 340 17.93 10.16 -20.04
N LEU A 341 17.68 9.03 -20.72
CA LEU A 341 16.68 8.05 -20.29
C LEU A 341 17.07 7.35 -18.99
N ALA A 342 18.36 7.09 -18.79
CA ALA A 342 18.94 6.49 -17.58
C ALA A 342 18.70 7.29 -16.29
N GLN A 343 18.20 8.52 -16.38
CA GLN A 343 17.84 9.37 -15.25
C GLN A 343 16.36 9.24 -14.84
N HIS A 344 15.53 8.58 -15.65
CA HIS A 344 14.19 8.18 -15.23
C HIS A 344 14.31 6.96 -14.29
N GLU A 345 13.46 6.90 -13.28
CA GLU A 345 13.52 5.87 -12.25
C GLU A 345 12.10 5.55 -11.74
N SER A 346 11.95 4.40 -11.09
CA SER A 346 10.66 3.96 -10.56
C SER A 346 10.10 4.98 -9.57
N PRO A 347 8.82 5.39 -9.72
CA PRO A 347 8.22 6.38 -8.84
C PRO A 347 7.95 5.82 -7.43
N ASP A 348 7.88 6.70 -6.44
CA ASP A 348 7.72 6.28 -5.04
C ASP A 348 6.42 5.51 -4.82
N TRP A 349 5.32 5.89 -5.49
CA TRP A 349 4.06 5.13 -5.40
C TRP A 349 4.22 3.68 -5.85
N TYR A 350 5.08 3.41 -6.84
CA TYR A 350 5.32 2.05 -7.33
C TYR A 350 6.19 1.27 -6.34
N SER A 351 7.20 1.93 -5.79
CA SER A 351 8.02 1.38 -4.71
C SER A 351 7.19 1.02 -3.50
N ASP A 352 6.19 1.83 -3.15
CA ASP A 352 5.31 1.66 -2.01
C ASP A 352 4.19 0.65 -2.23
N ALA A 353 3.82 0.42 -3.49
CA ALA A 353 2.68 -0.39 -3.89
C ALA A 353 2.84 -1.89 -3.58
N LYS A 354 4.06 -2.43 -3.66
CA LYS A 354 4.49 -3.81 -3.36
C LYS A 354 3.80 -4.96 -4.11
N PHE A 355 2.48 -4.96 -4.21
CA PHE A 355 1.68 -6.07 -4.71
C PHE A 355 0.75 -5.61 -5.84
N GLY A 356 0.80 -6.34 -6.95
CA GLY A 356 -0.07 -6.11 -8.11
C GLY A 356 -0.63 -7.41 -8.68
N ILE A 357 -1.70 -7.28 -9.48
CA ILE A 357 -2.31 -8.39 -10.22
C ILE A 357 -1.91 -8.31 -11.69
N PHE A 358 -1.35 -9.39 -12.22
CA PHE A 358 -1.13 -9.57 -13.65
C PHE A 358 -2.31 -10.33 -14.25
N ILE A 359 -2.62 -10.09 -15.52
CA ILE A 359 -3.76 -10.71 -16.17
C ILE A 359 -3.37 -11.08 -17.60
N HIS A 360 -3.20 -12.38 -17.85
CA HIS A 360 -3.04 -12.92 -19.20
C HIS A 360 -4.37 -13.42 -19.77
N TRP A 361 -4.99 -12.55 -20.57
CA TRP A 361 -6.29 -12.82 -21.18
C TRP A 361 -6.32 -12.41 -22.65
N GLY A 362 -6.88 -13.28 -23.49
CA GLY A 362 -6.95 -13.10 -24.94
C GLY A 362 -7.53 -14.34 -25.62
N PRO A 363 -7.48 -14.42 -26.97
CA PRO A 363 -8.03 -15.54 -27.72
C PRO A 363 -7.45 -16.91 -27.33
N TYR A 364 -6.20 -16.97 -26.85
CA TYR A 364 -5.60 -18.19 -26.31
C TYR A 364 -6.34 -18.77 -25.09
N ALA A 365 -7.17 -17.99 -24.39
CA ALA A 365 -8.04 -18.51 -23.33
C ALA A 365 -9.16 -19.43 -23.88
N VAL A 366 -9.43 -19.41 -25.20
CA VAL A 366 -10.36 -20.33 -25.89
C VAL A 366 -9.74 -21.71 -26.01
N THR A 367 -8.46 -21.78 -26.38
CA THR A 367 -7.73 -23.06 -26.43
C THR A 367 -7.46 -23.58 -25.04
N GLY A 368 -7.08 -22.68 -24.11
CA GLY A 368 -7.09 -22.93 -22.68
C GLY A 368 -6.28 -24.16 -22.25
N TRP A 369 -5.14 -24.44 -22.89
CA TRP A 369 -4.42 -25.70 -22.74
C TRP A 369 -2.90 -25.49 -22.68
N GLY A 370 -2.28 -25.96 -21.59
CA GLY A 370 -0.84 -25.90 -21.31
C GLY A 370 -0.19 -27.23 -20.90
N ASN A 371 -0.97 -28.32 -20.76
CA ASN A 371 -0.62 -29.55 -20.02
C ASN A 371 -0.34 -29.28 -18.51
N SER A 372 -0.19 -30.32 -17.68
CA SER A 372 0.05 -30.22 -16.22
C SER A 372 1.04 -31.29 -15.71
N SER A 373 1.98 -31.71 -16.57
CA SER A 373 2.95 -32.79 -16.30
C SER A 373 4.23 -32.56 -17.11
N PRO A 374 5.35 -33.24 -16.79
CA PRO A 374 6.67 -32.69 -16.42
C PRO A 374 7.43 -31.84 -17.46
N TYR A 375 6.80 -31.52 -18.58
CA TYR A 375 7.32 -30.70 -19.67
C TYR A 375 6.34 -29.56 -20.00
N GLU A 376 6.04 -28.77 -18.99
CA GLU A 376 5.08 -27.66 -19.00
C GLU A 376 5.35 -26.67 -20.15
N SER A 377 4.28 -26.11 -20.72
CA SER A 377 4.35 -25.02 -21.69
C SER A 377 3.18 -24.07 -21.46
N TYR A 378 3.43 -22.77 -21.51
CA TYR A 378 2.41 -21.81 -21.16
C TYR A 378 1.23 -21.85 -22.14
N ALA A 379 0.00 -21.78 -21.62
CA ALA A 379 -1.22 -21.95 -22.42
C ALA A 379 -1.41 -20.79 -23.43
N GLU A 380 -0.92 -19.59 -23.11
CA GLU A 380 -0.91 -18.46 -24.02
C GLU A 380 0.07 -18.62 -25.20
N TRP A 381 0.96 -19.62 -25.14
CA TRP A 381 1.88 -20.01 -26.23
C TRP A 381 1.33 -21.09 -27.17
N PHE A 382 0.07 -21.48 -27.01
CA PHE A 382 -0.56 -22.56 -27.76
C PHE A 382 -0.37 -22.45 -29.29
N TRP A 383 -0.54 -21.25 -29.87
CA TRP A 383 -0.42 -21.06 -31.32
C TRP A 383 0.98 -21.39 -31.84
N TRP A 384 2.01 -20.92 -31.13
CA TRP A 384 3.40 -21.13 -31.54
C TRP A 384 3.77 -22.61 -31.53
N TYR A 385 3.54 -23.28 -30.39
CA TYR A 385 3.95 -24.65 -30.18
C TYR A 385 3.12 -25.66 -30.98
N SER A 386 1.81 -25.46 -31.12
CA SER A 386 0.97 -26.31 -31.98
C SER A 386 1.38 -26.23 -33.46
N THR A 387 2.02 -25.14 -33.89
CA THR A 387 2.45 -24.92 -35.28
C THR A 387 3.83 -25.53 -35.61
N HIS A 388 4.74 -25.69 -34.62
CA HIS A 388 6.16 -26.03 -34.84
C HIS A 388 6.61 -27.42 -34.32
N HIS A 389 5.68 -28.37 -34.14
CA HIS A 389 5.87 -29.80 -33.80
C HIS A 389 7.03 -30.52 -34.57
N PRO A 390 7.65 -31.62 -34.07
CA PRO A 390 7.57 -32.31 -32.76
C PRO A 390 8.68 -31.96 -31.76
N GLN A 391 9.64 -31.12 -32.12
CA GLN A 391 10.81 -30.83 -31.25
C GLN A 391 10.51 -29.78 -30.18
N ALA A 392 9.53 -28.91 -30.44
CA ALA A 392 9.12 -27.80 -29.59
C ALA A 392 7.95 -28.14 -28.66
N ASP A 393 7.11 -29.10 -29.05
CA ASP A 393 5.81 -29.36 -28.44
C ASP A 393 5.89 -30.45 -27.37
N LYS A 394 6.38 -30.10 -26.19
CA LYS A 394 6.45 -31.06 -25.08
C LYS A 394 5.11 -31.22 -24.34
N SER A 395 4.14 -30.37 -24.64
CA SER A 395 2.82 -30.29 -24.00
C SER A 395 1.68 -30.87 -24.85
N ASP A 396 2.04 -31.53 -25.95
CA ASP A 396 1.11 -32.21 -26.85
C ASP A 396 0.05 -31.28 -27.49
N PHE A 397 0.41 -30.03 -27.73
CA PHE A 397 -0.48 -29.04 -28.35
C PHE A 397 -0.85 -29.39 -29.78
N TYR A 398 0.05 -30.05 -30.51
CA TYR A 398 -0.20 -30.52 -31.88
C TYR A 398 -1.28 -31.60 -31.90
N ASP A 399 -1.24 -32.62 -31.04
CA ASP A 399 -2.32 -33.63 -31.03
C ASP A 399 -3.59 -33.06 -30.39
N TYR A 400 -3.47 -32.23 -29.33
CA TYR A 400 -4.61 -31.53 -28.74
C TYR A 400 -5.37 -30.68 -29.78
N ARG A 401 -4.63 -29.89 -30.58
CA ARG A 401 -5.20 -29.05 -31.65
C ARG A 401 -5.95 -29.91 -32.68
N LEU A 402 -5.36 -31.03 -33.09
CA LEU A 402 -5.97 -31.93 -34.07
C LEU A 402 -7.26 -32.58 -33.54
N GLU A 403 -7.24 -33.03 -32.29
CA GLU A 403 -8.39 -33.71 -31.66
C GLU A 403 -9.56 -32.75 -31.40
N HIS A 404 -9.30 -31.55 -30.89
CA HIS A 404 -10.33 -30.65 -30.40
C HIS A 404 -10.87 -29.69 -31.46
N PHE A 405 -10.02 -29.23 -32.38
CA PHE A 405 -10.40 -28.24 -33.39
C PHE A 405 -10.42 -28.79 -34.81
N GLY A 406 -9.74 -29.92 -35.04
CA GLY A 406 -9.71 -30.59 -36.33
C GLY A 406 -8.60 -30.10 -37.26
N ARG A 407 -8.42 -30.85 -38.34
CA ARG A 407 -7.30 -30.72 -39.28
C ARG A 407 -7.22 -29.36 -39.99
N ASP A 408 -8.38 -28.79 -40.31
CA ASP A 408 -8.49 -27.60 -41.16
C ASP A 408 -8.57 -26.29 -40.36
N TRP A 409 -8.59 -26.37 -39.04
CA TRP A 409 -8.71 -25.22 -38.15
C TRP A 409 -7.47 -24.31 -38.21
N ALA A 410 -7.69 -22.99 -38.24
CA ALA A 410 -6.67 -21.96 -38.09
C ALA A 410 -6.81 -21.29 -36.72
N TYR A 411 -5.71 -20.79 -36.15
CA TYR A 411 -5.77 -20.19 -34.80
C TYR A 411 -6.77 -19.03 -34.69
N ASP A 412 -6.90 -18.23 -35.74
CA ASP A 412 -7.84 -17.10 -35.78
C ASP A 412 -9.32 -17.51 -35.69
N ASP A 413 -9.65 -18.79 -35.91
CA ASP A 413 -10.99 -19.32 -35.67
C ASP A 413 -11.35 -19.29 -34.17
N THR A 414 -10.39 -19.09 -33.26
CA THR A 414 -10.66 -18.82 -31.84
C THR A 414 -11.43 -17.52 -31.60
N PHE A 415 -11.33 -16.53 -32.49
CA PHE A 415 -11.84 -15.19 -32.23
C PHE A 415 -13.34 -15.16 -32.00
N GLU A 416 -14.10 -16.00 -32.72
CA GLU A 416 -15.55 -16.11 -32.54
C GLU A 416 -15.94 -16.61 -31.13
N ASN A 417 -15.08 -17.45 -30.54
CA ASN A 417 -15.33 -18.07 -29.23
C ASN A 417 -14.73 -17.28 -28.05
N PHE A 418 -13.90 -16.27 -28.33
CA PHE A 418 -13.47 -15.30 -27.32
C PHE A 418 -14.60 -14.29 -27.10
N THR A 419 -15.57 -14.63 -26.25
CA THR A 419 -16.82 -13.87 -26.16
C THR A 419 -16.82 -12.77 -25.10
N ALA A 420 -16.02 -12.90 -24.04
CA ALA A 420 -16.09 -12.03 -22.85
C ALA A 420 -17.54 -11.84 -22.32
N SER A 421 -18.42 -12.81 -22.56
CA SER A 421 -19.86 -12.68 -22.33
C SER A 421 -20.27 -12.56 -20.86
N LYS A 422 -19.38 -12.93 -19.95
CA LYS A 422 -19.51 -12.82 -18.49
C LYS A 422 -18.41 -11.95 -17.87
N PHE A 423 -17.63 -11.24 -18.68
CA PHE A 423 -16.66 -10.27 -18.18
C PHE A 423 -17.40 -9.11 -17.52
N ASP A 424 -17.12 -8.91 -16.22
CA ASP A 424 -17.54 -7.76 -15.44
C ASP A 424 -16.28 -7.04 -14.88
N ALA A 425 -15.99 -5.88 -15.48
CA ALA A 425 -14.86 -5.05 -15.09
C ALA A 425 -14.89 -4.62 -13.63
N LYS A 426 -16.08 -4.38 -13.06
CA LYS A 426 -16.23 -4.00 -11.66
C LYS A 426 -15.90 -5.18 -10.74
N GLU A 427 -16.38 -6.37 -11.05
CA GLU A 427 -16.08 -7.57 -10.25
C GLU A 427 -14.58 -7.87 -10.22
N TRP A 428 -13.88 -7.63 -11.34
CA TRP A 428 -12.42 -7.79 -11.40
C TRP A 428 -11.69 -6.78 -10.53
N VAL A 429 -11.97 -5.48 -10.65
CA VAL A 429 -11.27 -4.47 -9.82
C VAL A 429 -11.62 -4.59 -8.34
N ASP A 430 -12.84 -5.03 -8.00
CA ASP A 430 -13.20 -5.37 -6.62
C ASP A 430 -12.41 -6.57 -6.11
N LEU A 431 -12.19 -7.61 -6.94
CA LEU A 431 -11.33 -8.74 -6.57
C LEU A 431 -9.87 -8.29 -6.33
N PHE A 432 -9.33 -7.42 -7.18
CA PHE A 432 -7.96 -6.93 -7.03
C PHE A 432 -7.80 -6.12 -5.74
N ALA A 433 -8.77 -5.25 -5.46
CA ALA A 433 -8.84 -4.50 -4.22
C ALA A 433 -9.07 -5.42 -3.00
N ASP A 434 -9.88 -6.48 -3.14
CA ASP A 434 -10.10 -7.51 -2.12
C ASP A 434 -8.81 -8.25 -1.77
N ALA A 435 -8.00 -8.59 -2.77
CA ALA A 435 -6.68 -9.21 -2.62
C ALA A 435 -5.64 -8.30 -1.96
N GLY A 436 -5.90 -6.99 -1.89
CA GLY A 436 -4.97 -5.99 -1.33
C GLY A 436 -3.98 -5.43 -2.36
N ALA A 437 -4.16 -5.71 -3.65
CA ALA A 437 -3.30 -5.18 -4.70
C ALA A 437 -3.43 -3.65 -4.81
N LYS A 438 -2.33 -2.97 -5.14
CA LYS A 438 -2.27 -1.51 -5.33
C LYS A 438 -2.14 -1.10 -6.80
N TYR A 439 -1.89 -2.07 -7.69
CA TYR A 439 -1.90 -1.89 -9.14
C TYR A 439 -2.30 -3.19 -9.84
N PHE A 440 -2.63 -3.12 -11.12
CA PHE A 440 -2.76 -4.29 -11.98
C PHE A 440 -2.14 -4.03 -13.35
N VAL A 441 -1.74 -5.09 -14.04
CA VAL A 441 -1.20 -5.07 -15.40
C VAL A 441 -1.99 -6.08 -16.22
N ILE A 442 -2.57 -5.65 -17.34
CA ILE A 442 -3.33 -6.55 -18.24
C ILE A 442 -2.61 -6.69 -19.58
N THR A 443 -2.60 -7.90 -20.15
CA THR A 443 -2.16 -8.15 -21.53
C THR A 443 -3.04 -7.40 -22.52
N THR A 444 -2.62 -6.19 -22.89
CA THR A 444 -3.34 -5.39 -23.90
C THR A 444 -3.17 -5.97 -25.29
N LYS A 445 -2.00 -6.56 -25.54
CA LYS A 445 -1.67 -7.34 -26.74
C LYS A 445 -0.56 -8.32 -26.38
N HIS A 446 -0.81 -9.61 -26.58
CA HIS A 446 0.18 -10.67 -26.40
C HIS A 446 0.87 -10.98 -27.75
N HIS A 447 1.70 -12.01 -27.76
CA HIS A 447 2.53 -12.45 -28.89
C HIS A 447 1.74 -12.86 -30.15
N ASP A 448 0.47 -13.21 -29.99
CA ASP A 448 -0.46 -13.51 -31.07
C ASP A 448 -0.92 -12.25 -31.85
N GLY A 449 -0.61 -11.06 -31.31
CA GLY A 449 -0.95 -9.74 -31.85
C GLY A 449 -2.42 -9.35 -31.75
N PHE A 450 -3.23 -10.05 -30.95
CA PHE A 450 -4.63 -9.68 -30.73
C PHE A 450 -4.75 -8.62 -29.64
N ALA A 451 -5.32 -7.45 -29.99
CA ALA A 451 -5.44 -6.33 -29.08
C ALA A 451 -6.77 -6.32 -28.30
N LEU A 452 -6.75 -5.98 -27.01
CA LEU A 452 -7.93 -5.81 -26.16
C LEU A 452 -8.45 -4.35 -26.08
N PHE A 453 -7.88 -3.46 -26.89
CA PHE A 453 -8.11 -2.01 -26.86
C PHE A 453 -8.32 -1.46 -28.28
N ASP A 454 -8.69 -0.17 -28.38
CA ASP A 454 -8.83 0.53 -29.66
C ASP A 454 -7.46 0.85 -30.26
N THR A 455 -7.07 0.05 -31.24
CA THR A 455 -5.83 0.16 -32.01
C THR A 455 -5.86 1.25 -33.09
N ALA A 456 -6.94 2.03 -33.17
CA ALA A 456 -7.18 3.02 -34.21
C ALA A 456 -6.99 2.43 -35.62
N GLN A 457 -6.13 3.01 -36.46
CA GLN A 457 -5.90 2.54 -37.82
C GLN A 457 -4.73 1.55 -37.96
N THR A 458 -4.09 1.14 -36.86
CA THR A 458 -2.86 0.32 -36.91
C THR A 458 -3.14 -1.14 -37.27
N THR A 459 -4.23 -1.71 -36.76
CA THR A 459 -4.70 -3.07 -37.06
C THR A 459 -6.17 -3.21 -36.69
N ASN A 460 -6.90 -4.09 -37.36
CA ASN A 460 -8.24 -4.51 -36.94
C ASN A 460 -8.21 -5.83 -36.15
N ARG A 461 -7.04 -6.43 -35.89
CA ARG A 461 -6.90 -7.66 -35.08
C ARG A 461 -7.12 -7.35 -33.59
N SER A 462 -8.36 -7.07 -33.21
CA SER A 462 -8.72 -6.65 -31.86
C SER A 462 -10.10 -7.11 -31.41
N ALA A 463 -10.32 -7.07 -30.09
CA ALA A 463 -11.59 -7.36 -29.42
C ALA A 463 -12.73 -6.41 -29.84
N ILE A 464 -12.43 -5.28 -30.48
CA ILE A 464 -13.43 -4.34 -31.01
C ILE A 464 -14.01 -4.83 -32.34
N HIS A 465 -13.19 -5.48 -33.16
CA HIS A 465 -13.62 -5.95 -34.49
C HIS A 465 -14.09 -7.41 -34.48
N TYR A 466 -13.52 -8.23 -33.60
CA TYR A 466 -13.78 -9.67 -33.52
C TYR A 466 -14.15 -10.09 -32.10
N GLY A 467 -14.86 -11.22 -31.97
CA GLY A 467 -15.27 -11.77 -30.68
C GLY A 467 -16.22 -10.84 -29.91
N PRO A 468 -15.82 -10.21 -28.79
CA PRO A 468 -16.72 -9.45 -27.92
C PRO A 468 -17.26 -8.16 -28.53
N GLN A 469 -16.57 -7.60 -29.52
CA GLN A 469 -16.85 -6.30 -30.14
C GLN A 469 -16.92 -5.16 -29.10
N ARG A 470 -15.99 -5.19 -28.14
CA ARG A 470 -15.91 -4.30 -26.97
C ARG A 470 -14.48 -3.82 -26.75
N ASP A 471 -14.34 -2.61 -26.24
CA ASP A 471 -13.06 -2.08 -25.75
C ASP A 471 -12.86 -2.54 -24.29
N LEU A 472 -12.40 -3.78 -24.15
CA LEU A 472 -12.27 -4.44 -22.85
C LEU A 472 -11.29 -3.72 -21.92
N LEU A 473 -10.23 -3.13 -22.48
CA LEU A 473 -9.26 -2.34 -21.71
C LEU A 473 -9.92 -1.07 -21.14
N ARG A 474 -10.69 -0.34 -21.96
CA ARG A 474 -11.41 0.87 -21.50
C ARG A 474 -12.37 0.54 -20.38
N GLU A 475 -13.17 -0.52 -20.56
CA GLU A 475 -14.13 -0.95 -19.54
C GLU A 475 -13.45 -1.25 -18.20
N LEU A 476 -12.30 -1.95 -18.22
CA LEU A 476 -11.52 -2.25 -17.02
C LEU A 476 -10.92 -1.00 -16.37
N PHE A 477 -10.34 -0.10 -17.17
CA PHE A 477 -9.68 1.10 -16.66
C PHE A 477 -10.68 2.13 -16.13
N ASP A 478 -11.83 2.28 -16.77
CA ASP A 478 -12.93 3.14 -16.32
C ASP A 478 -13.55 2.58 -15.03
N ALA A 479 -13.67 1.25 -14.90
CA ALA A 479 -14.11 0.60 -13.67
C ALA A 479 -13.12 0.83 -12.52
N ALA A 480 -11.81 0.69 -12.77
CA ALA A 480 -10.78 1.00 -11.78
C ALA A 480 -10.88 2.47 -11.34
N GLU A 481 -10.98 3.42 -12.28
CA GLU A 481 -11.12 4.84 -11.95
C GLU A 481 -12.37 5.15 -11.13
N THR A 482 -13.48 4.50 -11.47
CA THR A 482 -14.79 4.78 -10.86
C THR A 482 -14.94 4.15 -9.49
N TYR A 483 -14.51 2.90 -9.33
CA TYR A 483 -14.81 2.08 -8.15
C TYR A 483 -13.61 1.86 -7.24
N GLN A 484 -12.39 1.91 -7.76
CA GLN A 484 -11.13 1.65 -7.04
C GLN A 484 -10.05 2.68 -7.43
N PRO A 485 -10.27 4.00 -7.25
CA PRO A 485 -9.43 5.06 -7.83
C PRO A 485 -7.97 5.07 -7.34
N THR A 486 -7.68 4.37 -6.25
CA THR A 486 -6.31 4.20 -5.73
C THR A 486 -5.53 3.11 -6.47
N LEU A 487 -6.19 2.25 -7.24
CA LEU A 487 -5.59 1.15 -7.97
C LEU A 487 -4.93 1.67 -9.26
N LYS A 488 -3.61 1.56 -9.35
CA LYS A 488 -2.84 2.03 -10.51
C LYS A 488 -2.98 1.06 -11.69
N ARG A 489 -2.96 1.62 -12.89
CA ARG A 489 -3.37 0.92 -14.13
C ARG A 489 -2.18 0.69 -15.04
N GLY A 490 -1.76 -0.56 -15.17
CA GLY A 490 -0.67 -1.00 -16.03
C GLY A 490 -1.15 -1.67 -17.30
N THR A 491 -0.37 -1.53 -18.37
CA THR A 491 -0.59 -2.18 -19.65
C THR A 491 0.60 -3.06 -19.98
N TYR A 492 0.35 -4.36 -20.15
CA TYR A 492 1.31 -5.25 -20.78
C TYR A 492 1.25 -5.10 -22.29
N PHE A 493 2.41 -5.04 -22.94
CA PHE A 493 2.52 -4.93 -24.39
C PHE A 493 3.66 -5.80 -24.93
N SER A 494 3.30 -6.82 -25.72
CA SER A 494 4.32 -7.58 -26.44
C SER A 494 4.89 -6.78 -27.62
N LEU A 495 6.22 -6.59 -27.62
CA LEU A 495 6.91 -5.91 -28.72
C LEU A 495 6.90 -6.74 -30.01
N PRO A 496 7.31 -8.02 -30.03
CA PRO A 496 7.25 -8.84 -31.23
C PRO A 496 5.88 -9.55 -31.39
N GLU A 497 5.54 -9.87 -32.63
CA GLU A 497 4.38 -10.71 -32.97
C GLU A 497 4.87 -11.92 -33.78
N TRP A 498 4.49 -13.14 -33.37
CA TRP A 498 5.05 -14.37 -33.97
C TRP A 498 4.89 -14.41 -35.48
N PHE A 499 3.66 -14.15 -35.95
CA PHE A 499 3.25 -14.43 -37.32
C PHE A 499 2.72 -13.19 -38.08
N ASN A 500 2.99 -11.99 -37.57
CA ASN A 500 2.67 -10.78 -38.31
C ASN A 500 3.72 -10.58 -39.42
N PRO A 501 3.33 -10.62 -40.71
CA PRO A 501 4.28 -10.47 -41.82
C PRO A 501 4.97 -9.10 -41.86
N ASP A 502 4.40 -8.06 -41.24
CA ASP A 502 5.01 -6.73 -41.17
C ASP A 502 6.19 -6.71 -40.17
N PHE A 503 6.20 -7.63 -39.19
CA PHE A 503 7.33 -7.81 -38.27
C PHE A 503 8.50 -8.58 -38.91
N GLY A 504 8.30 -9.27 -40.04
CA GLY A 504 9.29 -10.12 -40.71
C GLY A 504 10.69 -9.52 -40.89
N PRO A 505 10.85 -8.22 -41.26
CA PRO A 505 12.16 -7.58 -41.35
C PRO A 505 12.96 -7.56 -40.03
N TYR A 506 12.29 -7.70 -38.88
CA TYR A 506 12.87 -7.74 -37.54
C TYR A 506 12.91 -9.14 -36.95
N GLY A 507 12.44 -10.16 -37.68
CA GLY A 507 12.30 -11.52 -37.16
C GLY A 507 13.63 -12.11 -36.68
N PHE A 508 13.58 -12.89 -35.60
CA PHE A 508 14.77 -13.38 -34.92
C PHE A 508 14.55 -14.74 -34.24
N ASN A 509 15.65 -15.42 -33.92
CA ASN A 509 15.63 -16.62 -33.06
C ASN A 509 16.01 -16.20 -31.64
N GLN A 510 15.27 -16.67 -30.63
CA GLN A 510 15.52 -16.28 -29.24
C GLN A 510 16.88 -16.77 -28.71
N SER A 511 17.32 -17.96 -29.14
CA SER A 511 18.65 -18.49 -28.82
C SER A 511 19.35 -19.02 -30.08
N PRO A 512 20.67 -18.80 -30.25
CA PRO A 512 21.43 -19.35 -31.37
C PRO A 512 21.43 -20.88 -31.45
N ALA A 513 21.24 -21.56 -30.31
CA ALA A 513 21.28 -23.01 -30.19
C ALA A 513 19.90 -23.69 -30.26
N ASN A 514 18.81 -22.92 -30.16
CA ASN A 514 17.46 -23.46 -30.07
C ASN A 514 16.65 -23.15 -31.34
N THR A 515 16.25 -24.17 -32.10
CA THR A 515 15.39 -24.03 -33.29
C THR A 515 13.90 -24.02 -32.96
N THR A 516 13.53 -24.07 -31.67
CA THR A 516 12.13 -24.27 -31.24
C THR A 516 11.40 -23.00 -30.79
N VAL A 517 12.14 -21.91 -30.51
CA VAL A 517 11.54 -20.63 -30.10
C VAL A 517 12.11 -19.48 -30.93
N SER A 518 11.26 -18.92 -31.78
CA SER A 518 11.61 -17.86 -32.73
C SER A 518 10.43 -16.92 -32.98
N TRP A 519 10.74 -15.79 -33.59
CA TRP A 519 9.81 -14.72 -33.92
C TRP A 519 9.94 -14.44 -35.42
N PRO A 520 9.37 -15.31 -36.27
CA PRO A 520 9.71 -15.30 -37.68
C PRO A 520 9.08 -14.12 -38.42
N GLY A 521 7.97 -13.55 -37.91
CA GLY A 521 7.27 -12.46 -38.58
C GLY A 521 6.82 -12.84 -40.00
N ILE A 522 6.31 -14.06 -40.16
CA ILE A 522 5.75 -14.60 -41.40
C ILE A 522 4.43 -15.29 -41.08
N LEU A 523 3.56 -15.51 -42.08
CA LEU A 523 2.33 -16.26 -41.83
C LEU A 523 2.61 -17.67 -41.30
N ALA A 524 1.85 -18.06 -40.28
CA ALA A 524 1.86 -19.44 -39.78
C ALA A 524 1.43 -20.40 -40.90
N LYS A 525 1.96 -21.63 -40.88
CA LYS A 525 1.52 -22.69 -41.77
C LYS A 525 0.80 -23.74 -40.94
N ASN A 526 -0.45 -24.04 -41.28
CA ASN A 526 -1.20 -25.10 -40.63
C ASN A 526 -0.36 -26.39 -40.68
N PRO A 527 -0.06 -26.99 -39.52
CA PRO A 527 0.98 -27.99 -39.41
C PRO A 527 0.52 -29.36 -39.97
N TYR A 528 -0.77 -29.53 -40.24
CA TYR A 528 -1.34 -30.75 -40.83
C TYR A 528 -1.53 -30.64 -42.34
N THR A 529 -1.97 -29.47 -42.84
CA THR A 529 -2.34 -29.26 -44.25
C THR A 529 -1.25 -28.55 -45.06
N GLY A 530 -0.35 -27.82 -44.39
CA GLY A 530 0.68 -26.99 -45.01
C GLY A 530 0.17 -25.69 -45.62
N VAL A 531 -1.13 -25.37 -45.46
CA VAL A 531 -1.76 -24.14 -45.93
C VAL A 531 -1.38 -22.98 -45.00
N GLU A 532 -1.12 -21.80 -45.57
CA GLU A 532 -0.89 -20.59 -44.77
C GLU A 532 -2.16 -20.19 -44.01
N GLU A 533 -2.02 -20.01 -42.70
CA GLU A 533 -3.10 -19.49 -41.86
C GLU A 533 -3.24 -17.97 -42.09
N PRO A 534 -4.47 -17.44 -42.12
CA PRO A 534 -4.66 -15.99 -42.23
C PRO A 534 -4.14 -15.28 -40.97
N TYR A 535 -3.63 -14.06 -41.16
CA TYR A 535 -3.42 -13.10 -40.06
C TYR A 535 -4.58 -12.10 -40.08
N THR A 536 -5.74 -12.55 -39.59
CA THR A 536 -7.03 -11.87 -39.66
C THR A 536 -6.97 -10.53 -38.95
N GLY A 537 -7.58 -9.51 -39.56
CA GLY A 537 -7.58 -8.14 -39.05
C GLY A 537 -6.34 -7.32 -39.45
N ARG A 538 -5.34 -7.91 -40.13
CA ARG A 538 -4.16 -7.16 -40.59
C ARG A 538 -4.53 -5.97 -41.47
N VAL A 539 -3.95 -4.82 -41.17
CA VAL A 539 -3.85 -3.67 -42.08
C VAL A 539 -2.38 -3.57 -42.51
N PRO A 540 -2.04 -3.78 -43.79
CA PRO A 540 -0.64 -3.72 -44.23
C PRO A 540 -0.03 -2.34 -43.98
N VAL A 541 1.17 -2.32 -43.40
CA VAL A 541 1.94 -1.10 -43.12
C VAL A 541 3.31 -1.14 -43.80
N ASN A 542 4.08 -0.04 -43.74
CA ASN A 542 5.42 -0.02 -44.32
C ASN A 542 6.47 -0.53 -43.33
N ASP A 543 6.32 -0.17 -42.06
CA ASP A 543 7.30 -0.45 -41.01
C ASP A 543 6.57 -0.76 -39.69
N PHE A 544 6.72 -1.98 -39.18
CA PHE A 544 6.01 -2.43 -37.98
C PHE A 544 6.29 -1.56 -36.75
N ILE A 545 7.53 -1.09 -36.57
CA ILE A 545 7.89 -0.32 -35.38
C ILE A 545 7.20 1.04 -35.40
N THR A 546 7.29 1.74 -36.53
CA THR A 546 6.82 3.13 -36.65
C THR A 546 5.33 3.26 -36.99
N ASP A 547 4.74 2.26 -37.65
CA ASP A 547 3.33 2.30 -38.07
C ASP A 547 2.39 1.48 -37.16
N ILE A 548 2.90 0.54 -36.35
CA ILE A 548 2.09 -0.30 -35.44
C ILE A 548 2.54 -0.16 -33.98
N MET A 549 3.78 -0.56 -33.66
CA MET A 549 4.26 -0.67 -32.28
C MET A 549 4.21 0.67 -31.54
N VAL A 550 4.94 1.68 -32.01
CA VAL A 550 5.00 2.99 -31.35
C VAL A 550 3.62 3.65 -31.31
N PRO A 551 2.84 3.71 -32.40
CA PRO A 551 1.48 4.26 -32.34
C PRO A 551 0.57 3.56 -31.33
N GLN A 552 0.64 2.23 -31.21
CA GLN A 552 -0.14 1.50 -30.20
C GLN A 552 0.33 1.81 -28.77
N MET A 553 1.64 1.86 -28.52
CA MET A 553 2.18 2.28 -27.22
C MET A 553 1.76 3.71 -26.86
N GLU A 554 1.75 4.64 -27.83
CA GLU A 554 1.25 6.00 -27.65
C GLU A 554 -0.25 6.05 -27.34
N ILE A 555 -1.06 5.23 -28.02
CA ILE A 555 -2.50 5.11 -27.71
C ILE A 555 -2.70 4.67 -26.26
N LEU A 556 -2.01 3.62 -25.82
CA LEU A 556 -2.08 3.13 -24.43
C LEU A 556 -1.65 4.23 -23.44
N ALA A 557 -0.49 4.84 -23.68
CA ALA A 557 0.04 5.90 -22.83
C ALA A 557 -0.91 7.11 -22.71
N TYR A 558 -1.46 7.59 -23.82
CA TYR A 558 -2.15 8.88 -23.88
C TYR A 558 -3.67 8.77 -23.78
N ASN A 559 -4.27 7.78 -24.42
CA ASN A 559 -5.73 7.65 -24.46
C ASN A 559 -6.24 6.81 -23.29
N TYR A 560 -5.45 5.83 -22.80
CA TYR A 560 -5.82 5.00 -21.65
C TYR A 560 -5.19 5.48 -20.34
N SER A 561 -4.30 6.47 -20.40
CA SER A 561 -3.64 6.99 -19.19
C SER A 561 -2.93 5.88 -18.42
N THR A 562 -2.15 5.05 -19.10
CA THR A 562 -1.29 4.03 -18.46
C THR A 562 -0.39 4.62 -17.38
N ASP A 563 -0.32 3.98 -16.22
CA ASP A 563 0.62 4.26 -15.13
C ASP A 563 1.89 3.39 -15.23
N ILE A 564 1.79 2.16 -15.76
CA ILE A 564 2.92 1.23 -15.98
C ILE A 564 2.91 0.69 -17.40
N MET A 565 3.96 0.93 -18.18
CA MET A 565 4.18 0.26 -19.46
C MET A 565 5.05 -0.99 -19.23
N TRP A 566 4.42 -2.15 -19.23
CA TRP A 566 5.08 -3.43 -19.00
C TRP A 566 5.32 -4.11 -20.36
N CYS A 567 6.48 -3.92 -20.98
CA CYS A 567 6.74 -4.57 -22.27
C CYS A 567 7.23 -6.00 -22.07
N ASP A 568 7.25 -6.76 -23.16
CA ASP A 568 7.89 -8.07 -23.16
C ASP A 568 8.72 -8.33 -24.42
N CYS A 569 9.65 -9.27 -24.28
CA CYS A 569 10.55 -9.76 -25.32
C CYS A 569 11.59 -8.78 -25.88
N GLY A 570 11.69 -7.53 -25.40
CA GLY A 570 12.88 -6.66 -25.56
C GLY A 570 13.49 -6.51 -26.96
N ALA A 571 12.71 -6.81 -28.00
CA ALA A 571 13.20 -7.00 -29.37
C ALA A 571 13.46 -5.66 -30.08
N ALA A 572 13.51 -5.67 -31.42
CA ALA A 572 13.54 -4.43 -32.20
C ALA A 572 12.40 -3.50 -31.77
N ASN A 573 12.72 -2.27 -31.37
CA ASN A 573 11.80 -1.39 -30.66
C ASN A 573 11.96 0.09 -31.04
N GLY A 574 10.94 0.89 -30.69
CA GLY A 574 10.95 2.35 -30.80
C GLY A 574 10.95 3.07 -29.45
N THR A 575 11.37 2.39 -28.38
CA THR A 575 11.14 2.80 -26.98
C THR A 575 11.83 4.12 -26.64
N ALA A 576 13.02 4.41 -27.16
CA ALA A 576 13.76 5.62 -26.78
C ALA A 576 13.02 6.93 -27.11
N GLY A 577 12.40 7.00 -28.29
CA GLY A 577 11.59 8.17 -28.68
C GLY A 577 10.26 8.22 -27.93
N PHE A 578 9.60 7.06 -27.81
CA PHE A 578 8.34 6.92 -27.09
C PHE A 578 8.45 7.31 -25.61
N ALA A 579 9.40 6.72 -24.87
CA ALA A 579 9.58 6.92 -23.44
C ALA A 579 9.87 8.40 -23.13
N ALA A 580 10.80 9.04 -23.86
CA ALA A 580 11.07 10.46 -23.71
C ALA A 580 9.81 11.33 -23.88
N ALA A 581 9.02 11.08 -24.94
CA ALA A 581 7.79 11.84 -25.19
C ALA A 581 6.73 11.58 -24.11
N TRP A 582 6.55 10.31 -23.72
CA TRP A 582 5.55 9.91 -22.73
C TRP A 582 5.85 10.47 -21.35
N TRP A 583 7.08 10.32 -20.86
CA TRP A 583 7.48 10.81 -19.54
C TRP A 583 7.37 12.33 -19.43
N ASN A 584 7.80 13.07 -20.46
CA ASN A 584 7.63 14.53 -20.49
C ASN A 584 6.15 14.93 -20.43
N LYS A 585 5.29 14.23 -21.17
CA LYS A 585 3.84 14.49 -21.16
C LYS A 585 3.20 14.10 -19.82
N ALA A 586 3.62 13.00 -19.22
CA ALA A 586 3.17 12.57 -17.90
C ALA A 586 3.57 13.58 -16.81
N ARG A 587 4.80 14.11 -16.87
CA ARG A 587 5.26 15.20 -15.97
C ARG A 587 4.39 16.45 -16.08
N VAL A 588 4.00 16.86 -17.30
CA VAL A 588 3.08 18.01 -17.49
C VAL A 588 1.70 17.76 -16.86
N GLN A 589 1.31 16.48 -16.72
CA GLN A 589 0.05 16.05 -16.09
C GLN A 589 0.19 15.76 -14.59
N ASP A 590 1.37 16.01 -13.99
CA ASP A 590 1.71 15.63 -12.62
C ASP A 590 1.52 14.13 -12.34
N ARG A 591 1.94 13.31 -13.31
CA ARG A 591 1.89 11.85 -13.23
C ARG A 591 3.31 11.29 -13.31
N GLN A 592 3.71 10.60 -12.24
CA GLN A 592 4.91 9.78 -12.27
C GLN A 592 4.53 8.37 -12.76
N VAL A 593 5.09 7.94 -13.88
CA VAL A 593 4.77 6.65 -14.54
C VAL A 593 5.97 5.71 -14.45
N ALA A 594 5.80 4.44 -14.80
CA ALA A 594 6.87 3.44 -14.75
C ALA A 594 6.97 2.61 -16.05
N ILE A 595 8.17 2.14 -16.37
CA ILE A 595 8.42 1.21 -17.48
C ILE A 595 9.36 0.08 -17.03
N ASN A 596 9.08 -1.16 -17.46
CA ASN A 596 9.88 -2.32 -17.04
C ASN A 596 11.18 -2.47 -17.86
N SER A 597 12.04 -3.42 -17.45
CA SER A 597 13.32 -3.71 -18.12
C SER A 597 13.21 -4.39 -19.49
N ARG A 598 12.04 -4.91 -19.86
CA ARG A 598 11.82 -5.68 -21.08
C ARG A 598 11.34 -4.85 -22.27
N CYS A 599 11.38 -3.52 -22.17
CA CYS A 599 11.03 -2.61 -23.28
C CYS A 599 12.15 -2.41 -24.32
N GLY A 600 13.21 -3.22 -24.28
CA GLY A 600 14.22 -3.32 -25.33
C GLY A 600 15.34 -2.29 -25.28
N ILE A 601 15.37 -1.44 -24.25
CA ILE A 601 16.52 -0.58 -23.93
C ILE A 601 16.76 -0.56 -22.41
N PRO A 602 17.89 -1.09 -21.90
CA PRO A 602 18.17 -1.16 -20.46
C PRO A 602 18.17 0.21 -19.77
N GLU A 603 18.58 1.26 -20.48
CA GLU A 603 18.71 2.60 -19.91
C GLU A 603 17.37 3.24 -19.61
N ALA A 604 16.28 2.84 -20.29
CA ALA A 604 14.95 3.34 -19.93
C ALA A 604 14.27 2.50 -18.86
N ALA A 605 14.89 1.41 -18.38
CA ALA A 605 14.27 0.53 -17.40
C ALA A 605 14.18 1.21 -16.02
N ASP A 606 12.98 1.26 -15.43
CA ASP A 606 12.79 1.75 -14.06
C ASP A 606 12.99 0.64 -13.03
N PHE A 607 12.60 -0.57 -13.38
CA PHE A 607 12.70 -1.75 -12.51
C PHE A 607 13.00 -3.02 -13.33
N ASP A 608 13.67 -3.97 -12.69
CA ASP A 608 14.03 -5.26 -13.26
C ASP A 608 12.89 -6.27 -13.10
N THR A 609 12.76 -7.29 -13.96
CA THR A 609 11.57 -8.20 -13.98
C THR A 609 11.93 -9.68 -14.03
N PRO A 610 12.66 -10.20 -13.02
CA PRO A 610 13.01 -11.61 -12.99
C PRO A 610 11.74 -12.47 -12.81
N GLU A 611 11.61 -13.52 -13.61
CA GLU A 611 10.39 -14.34 -13.69
C GLU A 611 10.48 -15.55 -12.78
N TYR A 612 9.48 -15.78 -11.92
CA TYR A 612 9.47 -16.85 -10.90
C TYR A 612 10.69 -16.85 -9.95
N GLN A 613 11.48 -15.76 -9.89
CA GLN A 613 12.70 -15.71 -9.07
C GLN A 613 12.49 -14.98 -7.75
N THR A 614 13.26 -15.43 -6.77
CA THR A 614 13.52 -14.73 -5.51
C THR A 614 15.03 -14.51 -5.34
N PHE A 615 15.39 -13.68 -4.37
CA PHE A 615 16.77 -13.45 -3.97
C PHE A 615 16.97 -13.91 -2.53
N SER A 616 18.20 -14.09 -2.06
CA SER A 616 18.49 -14.30 -0.62
C SER A 616 18.84 -13.00 0.10
N VAL A 617 19.28 -11.99 -0.66
CA VAL A 617 19.67 -10.67 -0.16
C VAL A 617 18.91 -9.56 -0.89
N ALA A 618 18.68 -8.44 -0.20
CA ALA A 618 18.06 -7.26 -0.78
C ALA A 618 18.86 -6.73 -1.99
N GLN A 619 18.13 -6.32 -3.02
CA GLN A 619 18.72 -5.65 -4.18
C GLN A 619 18.55 -4.13 -4.03
N HIS A 620 19.60 -3.35 -4.25
CA HIS A 620 19.50 -1.88 -4.20
C HIS A 620 18.56 -1.34 -5.29
N ARG A 621 18.73 -1.85 -6.52
CA ARG A 621 17.85 -1.50 -7.64
C ARG A 621 16.48 -2.16 -7.48
N LYS A 622 15.44 -1.39 -7.80
CA LYS A 622 14.04 -1.87 -7.76
C LYS A 622 13.83 -3.00 -8.76
N TRP A 623 13.05 -4.00 -8.35
CA TRP A 623 12.69 -5.15 -9.18
C TRP A 623 11.28 -5.65 -8.85
N GLU A 624 10.71 -6.45 -9.74
CA GLU A 624 9.38 -7.04 -9.63
C GLU A 624 9.42 -8.49 -10.09
N SER A 625 9.14 -9.42 -9.17
CA SER A 625 8.92 -10.81 -9.55
C SER A 625 7.53 -10.96 -10.12
N ASN A 626 7.41 -11.73 -11.20
CA ASN A 626 6.12 -12.10 -11.78
C ASN A 626 6.02 -13.63 -11.96
N GLN A 627 4.83 -14.17 -11.71
CA GLN A 627 4.51 -15.59 -11.84
C GLN A 627 2.99 -15.83 -11.82
N GLY A 628 2.55 -16.94 -12.42
CA GLY A 628 1.18 -17.45 -12.38
C GLY A 628 0.71 -17.93 -11.01
N MET A 629 -0.57 -17.69 -10.69
CA MET A 629 -1.28 -18.50 -9.70
C MET A 629 -1.45 -19.94 -10.17
N ASP A 630 -1.59 -20.13 -11.48
CA ASP A 630 -1.36 -21.42 -12.11
C ASP A 630 0.18 -21.67 -12.13
N PRO A 631 0.68 -22.74 -11.49
CA PRO A 631 2.12 -23.00 -11.45
C PRO A 631 2.71 -23.34 -12.83
N TYR A 632 1.87 -23.57 -13.84
CA TYR A 632 2.27 -24.07 -15.16
C TYR A 632 2.09 -23.05 -16.29
N SER A 633 1.40 -21.93 -16.05
CA SER A 633 0.97 -21.02 -17.12
C SER A 633 0.61 -19.64 -16.57
N TYR A 634 0.64 -18.62 -17.44
CA TYR A 634 -0.01 -17.33 -17.18
C TYR A 634 -1.46 -17.34 -17.71
N GLY A 635 -1.63 -17.69 -19.00
CA GLY A 635 -2.95 -17.82 -19.60
C GLY A 635 -3.75 -18.98 -18.99
N TYR A 636 -5.08 -18.89 -19.05
CA TYR A 636 -5.98 -19.94 -18.56
C TYR A 636 -5.59 -21.35 -19.06
N ASN A 637 -5.40 -22.30 -18.14
CA ASN A 637 -5.12 -23.70 -18.46
C ASN A 637 -6.17 -24.63 -17.84
N ALA A 638 -6.93 -25.32 -18.68
CA ALA A 638 -7.96 -26.27 -18.27
C ALA A 638 -7.39 -27.58 -17.71
N ALA A 639 -6.11 -27.89 -17.98
CA ALA A 639 -5.44 -29.06 -17.45
C ALA A 639 -5.12 -28.92 -15.95
N THR A 640 -4.97 -27.68 -15.45
CA THR A 640 -4.57 -27.42 -14.07
C THR A 640 -5.71 -27.75 -13.10
N PRO A 641 -5.53 -28.73 -12.19
CA PRO A 641 -6.55 -29.02 -11.18
C PRO A 641 -6.63 -27.87 -10.18
N ALA A 642 -7.83 -27.58 -9.67
CA ALA A 642 -8.07 -26.49 -8.72
C ALA A 642 -7.13 -26.51 -7.49
N SER A 643 -6.70 -27.69 -7.05
CA SER A 643 -5.78 -27.88 -5.91
C SER A 643 -4.31 -27.53 -6.21
N ALA A 644 -3.94 -27.36 -7.48
CA ALA A 644 -2.57 -27.00 -7.88
C ALA A 644 -2.36 -25.48 -7.95
N PHE A 645 -3.44 -24.69 -8.02
CA PHE A 645 -3.34 -23.23 -7.97
C PHE A 645 -2.72 -22.78 -6.65
N MET A 646 -1.90 -21.73 -6.72
CA MET A 646 -1.26 -21.10 -5.57
C MET A 646 -2.29 -20.76 -4.50
N ASN A 647 -2.04 -21.24 -3.28
CA ASN A 647 -2.90 -20.97 -2.13
C ASN A 647 -2.47 -19.68 -1.40
N ALA A 648 -3.31 -19.23 -0.46
CA ALA A 648 -3.04 -18.01 0.30
C ALA A 648 -1.70 -18.04 1.07
N SER A 649 -1.31 -19.20 1.61
CA SER A 649 -0.04 -19.34 2.35
C SER A 649 1.17 -19.08 1.46
N THR A 650 1.20 -19.68 0.27
CA THR A 650 2.30 -19.50 -0.68
C THR A 650 2.34 -18.07 -1.21
N LEU A 651 1.17 -17.48 -1.48
CA LEU A 651 1.06 -16.08 -1.92
C LEU A 651 1.65 -15.12 -0.88
N ILE A 652 1.23 -15.24 0.39
CA ILE A 652 1.71 -14.40 1.49
C ILE A 652 3.22 -14.58 1.69
N TYR A 653 3.69 -15.82 1.65
CA TYR A 653 5.12 -16.13 1.74
C TYR A 653 5.91 -15.40 0.65
N SER A 654 5.51 -15.56 -0.61
CA SER A 654 6.17 -14.92 -1.75
C SER A 654 6.15 -13.39 -1.66
N LEU A 655 5.00 -12.81 -1.27
CA LEU A 655 4.87 -11.37 -1.09
C LEU A 655 5.86 -10.83 -0.05
N VAL A 656 5.86 -11.42 1.15
CA VAL A 656 6.73 -10.98 2.25
C VAL A 656 8.21 -11.15 1.90
N ASP A 657 8.57 -12.27 1.29
CA ASP A 657 9.94 -12.55 0.85
C ASP A 657 10.42 -11.48 -0.15
N MET A 658 9.63 -11.22 -1.20
CA MET A 658 10.00 -10.24 -2.23
C MET A 658 10.10 -8.83 -1.66
N VAL A 659 9.13 -8.39 -0.84
CA VAL A 659 9.10 -7.04 -0.25
C VAL A 659 10.33 -6.77 0.63
N SER A 660 10.72 -7.73 1.48
CA SER A 660 11.91 -7.63 2.34
C SER A 660 13.24 -7.52 1.58
N LYS A 661 13.22 -7.84 0.28
CA LYS A 661 14.38 -7.85 -0.62
C LYS A 661 14.30 -6.73 -1.66
N ASN A 662 13.51 -5.70 -1.35
CA ASN A 662 13.23 -4.52 -2.18
C ASN A 662 12.37 -4.78 -3.44
N GLY A 663 11.77 -5.97 -3.55
CA GLY A 663 10.95 -6.37 -4.68
C GLY A 663 9.51 -5.89 -4.59
N ASN A 664 8.85 -5.88 -5.74
CA ASN A 664 7.40 -5.98 -5.85
C ASN A 664 7.02 -7.41 -6.29
N PHE A 665 5.79 -7.82 -6.00
CA PHE A 665 5.21 -9.08 -6.45
C PHE A 665 4.03 -8.80 -7.38
N LEU A 666 4.14 -9.24 -8.64
CA LEU A 666 3.11 -9.14 -9.65
C LEU A 666 2.55 -10.55 -9.94
N LEU A 667 1.41 -10.87 -9.34
CA LEU A 667 0.83 -12.21 -9.38
C LEU A 667 -0.20 -12.33 -10.48
N ASP A 668 -0.01 -13.28 -11.39
CA ASP A 668 -0.88 -13.46 -12.55
C ASP A 668 -2.10 -14.35 -12.29
N ILE A 669 -3.23 -13.93 -12.86
CA ILE A 669 -4.42 -14.75 -13.05
C ILE A 669 -4.68 -15.01 -14.53
N GLY A 670 -5.24 -16.19 -14.83
CA GLY A 670 -5.60 -16.61 -16.19
C GLY A 670 -7.11 -16.74 -16.39
N PRO A 671 -7.85 -15.67 -16.76
CA PRO A 671 -9.29 -15.73 -16.96
C PRO A 671 -9.70 -16.57 -18.17
N ARG A 672 -10.90 -17.16 -18.11
CA ARG A 672 -11.49 -17.95 -19.20
C ARG A 672 -11.92 -17.04 -20.35
N ALA A 673 -12.11 -17.61 -21.55
CA ALA A 673 -12.56 -16.87 -22.73
C ALA A 673 -13.90 -16.12 -22.57
N ASP A 674 -14.77 -16.55 -21.65
CA ASP A 674 -16.03 -15.84 -21.35
C ASP A 674 -15.86 -14.67 -20.36
N GLY A 675 -14.67 -14.47 -19.79
CA GLY A 675 -14.36 -13.41 -18.82
C GLY A 675 -14.49 -13.80 -17.35
N THR A 676 -14.83 -15.06 -17.05
CA THR A 676 -14.83 -15.55 -15.67
C THR A 676 -13.43 -15.97 -15.21
N ILE A 677 -13.08 -15.65 -13.96
CA ILE A 677 -11.82 -16.04 -13.32
C ILE A 677 -12.00 -17.42 -12.67
N VAL A 678 -10.94 -18.24 -12.57
CA VAL A 678 -11.03 -19.57 -11.95
C VAL A 678 -11.35 -19.40 -10.46
N GLN A 679 -12.33 -20.16 -9.95
CA GLN A 679 -12.80 -19.98 -8.58
C GLN A 679 -11.69 -20.16 -7.52
N ALA A 680 -10.73 -21.06 -7.76
CA ALA A 680 -9.58 -21.24 -6.87
C ALA A 680 -8.70 -19.99 -6.77
N GLU A 681 -8.49 -19.27 -7.89
CA GLU A 681 -7.77 -18.00 -7.89
C GLU A 681 -8.54 -16.95 -7.07
N ILE A 682 -9.85 -16.83 -7.28
CA ILE A 682 -10.72 -15.90 -6.55
C ILE A 682 -10.67 -16.16 -5.04
N ASP A 683 -10.84 -17.42 -4.63
CA ASP A 683 -10.93 -17.81 -3.23
C ASP A 683 -9.58 -17.57 -2.52
N ASN A 684 -8.48 -17.99 -3.14
CA ASN A 684 -7.14 -17.85 -2.58
C ASN A 684 -6.68 -16.38 -2.52
N LEU A 685 -7.00 -15.57 -3.53
CA LEU A 685 -6.74 -14.13 -3.52
C LEU A 685 -7.50 -13.41 -2.40
N ARG A 686 -8.78 -13.73 -2.21
CA ARG A 686 -9.59 -13.16 -1.12
C ARG A 686 -9.14 -13.64 0.25
N GLU A 687 -8.71 -14.89 0.37
CA GLU A 687 -8.16 -15.43 1.60
C GLU A 687 -6.84 -14.74 1.97
N ALA A 688 -5.90 -14.63 1.03
CA ALA A 688 -4.66 -13.88 1.24
C ALA A 688 -4.94 -12.40 1.53
N GLY A 689 -5.88 -11.79 0.81
CA GLY A 689 -6.27 -10.38 0.98
C GLY A 689 -6.74 -10.03 2.39
N LYS A 690 -7.38 -10.97 3.10
CA LYS A 690 -7.73 -10.78 4.53
C LYS A 690 -6.49 -10.58 5.39
N TRP A 691 -5.46 -11.39 5.17
CA TRP A 691 -4.19 -11.27 5.89
C TRP A 691 -3.44 -10.01 5.46
N ILE A 692 -3.28 -9.78 4.15
CA ILE A 692 -2.55 -8.64 3.58
C ILE A 692 -3.12 -7.32 4.12
N LYS A 693 -4.45 -7.16 4.15
CA LYS A 693 -5.09 -5.94 4.67
C LYS A 693 -4.92 -5.77 6.18
N ALA A 694 -4.94 -6.86 6.94
CA ALA A 694 -4.71 -6.79 8.39
C ALA A 694 -3.24 -6.49 8.74
N HIS A 695 -2.31 -6.76 7.83
CA HIS A 695 -0.86 -6.63 8.01
C HIS A 695 -0.25 -5.54 7.11
N GLU A 696 -1.09 -4.66 6.58
CA GLU A 696 -0.72 -3.81 5.45
C GLU A 696 0.39 -2.81 5.79
N GLU A 697 0.47 -2.38 7.07
CA GLU A 697 1.53 -1.48 7.56
C GLU A 697 2.94 -2.10 7.51
N ALA A 698 3.05 -3.44 7.55
CA ALA A 698 4.32 -4.14 7.47
C ALA A 698 4.73 -4.49 6.03
N ILE A 699 3.87 -4.21 5.04
CA ILE A 699 4.07 -4.52 3.63
C ILE A 699 4.19 -3.23 2.82
N PHE A 700 3.12 -2.44 2.75
CA PHE A 700 3.08 -1.24 1.91
C PHE A 700 3.82 -0.07 2.56
N HIS A 701 4.35 0.83 1.73
CA HIS A 701 5.16 1.98 2.18
C HIS A 701 6.40 1.61 3.03
N THR A 702 6.78 0.34 3.06
CA THR A 702 8.00 -0.12 3.73
C THR A 702 9.20 -0.07 2.79
N THR A 703 10.40 -0.19 3.35
CA THR A 703 11.62 -0.50 2.61
C THR A 703 12.35 -1.68 3.26
N TYR A 704 13.33 -2.22 2.55
CA TYR A 704 14.18 -3.31 3.02
C TYR A 704 15.11 -2.83 4.15
N TRP A 705 15.65 -3.78 4.90
CA TRP A 705 16.71 -3.50 5.88
C TRP A 705 18.09 -3.70 5.25
N PHE A 706 18.98 -2.73 5.40
CA PHE A 706 20.32 -2.76 4.79
C PHE A 706 21.20 -3.88 5.34
N ILE A 707 21.05 -4.22 6.62
CA ILE A 707 21.94 -5.18 7.30
C ILE A 707 21.72 -6.60 6.78
N GLN A 708 20.47 -7.07 6.73
CA GLN A 708 20.12 -8.40 6.25
C GLN A 708 18.62 -8.51 5.92
N SER A 709 18.26 -9.39 4.99
CA SER A 709 16.85 -9.66 4.63
C SER A 709 16.25 -10.85 5.39
N GLU A 710 17.08 -11.79 5.85
CA GLU A 710 16.70 -13.05 6.52
C GLU A 710 17.76 -13.44 7.56
N ILE A 711 17.52 -14.50 8.34
CA ILE A 711 18.52 -15.07 9.28
C ILE A 711 19.10 -16.36 8.68
N PRO A 712 20.34 -16.35 8.16
CA PRO A 712 20.94 -17.53 7.56
C PRO A 712 21.06 -18.68 8.56
N GLY A 713 20.48 -19.84 8.23
CA GLY A 713 20.52 -21.04 9.08
C GLY A 713 19.71 -20.94 10.39
N GLY A 714 18.92 -19.88 10.55
CA GLY A 714 18.02 -19.66 11.68
C GLY A 714 16.54 -19.82 11.30
N PRO A 715 15.62 -19.24 12.09
CA PRO A 715 14.19 -19.30 11.77
C PRO A 715 13.87 -18.53 10.49
N ASP A 716 12.86 -18.98 9.76
CA ASP A 716 12.41 -18.34 8.52
C ASP A 716 11.71 -17.01 8.81
N VAL A 717 12.48 -15.92 8.77
CA VAL A 717 12.05 -14.57 9.12
C VAL A 717 12.48 -13.56 8.07
N ARG A 718 11.67 -12.51 7.88
CA ARG A 718 11.94 -11.37 7.01
C ARG A 718 11.80 -10.05 7.75
N PHE A 719 12.47 -9.02 7.23
CA PHE A 719 12.50 -7.69 7.82
C PHE A 719 12.03 -6.63 6.82
N THR A 720 11.16 -5.75 7.27
CA THR A 720 10.75 -4.54 6.55
C THR A 720 10.74 -3.37 7.53
N GLN A 721 10.80 -2.14 7.03
CA GLN A 721 10.81 -0.96 7.89
C GLN A 721 10.17 0.25 7.24
N THR A 722 9.64 1.15 8.06
CA THR A 722 9.26 2.52 7.71
C THR A 722 10.14 3.49 8.50
N ASP A 723 9.84 4.78 8.43
CA ASP A 723 10.46 5.76 9.34
C ASP A 723 9.98 5.63 10.78
N ASP A 724 8.79 5.05 10.97
CA ASP A 724 8.10 4.99 12.27
C ASP A 724 8.16 3.62 12.95
N ALA A 725 8.48 2.56 12.20
CA ALA A 725 8.45 1.19 12.70
C ALA A 725 9.45 0.29 11.98
N PHE A 726 9.88 -0.75 12.69
CA PHE A 726 10.65 -1.87 12.15
C PHE A 726 9.82 -3.14 12.33
N TYR A 727 9.71 -3.99 11.32
CA TYR A 727 8.82 -5.15 11.33
C TYR A 727 9.61 -6.45 11.22
N ILE A 728 9.22 -7.45 12.02
CA ILE A 728 9.81 -8.79 12.01
C ILE A 728 8.72 -9.78 11.62
N LEU A 729 8.87 -10.41 10.46
CA LEU A 729 7.84 -11.20 9.79
C LEU A 729 8.27 -12.66 9.74
N PHE A 730 7.71 -13.50 10.60
CA PHE A 730 8.01 -14.93 10.60
C PHE A 730 7.16 -15.66 9.55
N LEU A 731 7.81 -16.36 8.63
CA LEU A 731 7.19 -17.16 7.58
C LEU A 731 6.97 -18.63 7.98
N GLU A 732 7.49 -19.01 9.15
CA GLU A 732 7.17 -20.24 9.85
C GLU A 732 6.71 -19.94 11.28
N LYS A 733 6.00 -20.88 11.91
CA LYS A 733 5.53 -20.67 13.29
C LYS A 733 6.75 -20.54 14.22
N PRO A 734 6.90 -19.43 14.97
CA PRO A 734 8.02 -19.24 15.89
C PRO A 734 8.10 -20.34 16.95
N VAL A 735 9.32 -20.76 17.28
CA VAL A 735 9.59 -21.72 18.37
C VAL A 735 9.85 -20.95 19.66
N LEU A 736 9.11 -21.29 20.71
CA LEU A 736 9.30 -20.74 22.06
C LEU A 736 10.39 -21.51 22.81
N ASP A 737 11.24 -20.79 23.53
CA ASP A 737 12.16 -21.38 24.50
C ASP A 737 11.45 -21.83 25.80
N SER A 738 12.21 -22.35 26.77
CA SER A 738 11.66 -22.83 28.04
C SER A 738 10.99 -21.76 28.90
N ASP A 739 11.31 -20.48 28.66
CA ASP A 739 10.80 -19.33 29.40
C ASP A 739 9.70 -18.56 28.63
N GLY A 740 9.34 -19.05 27.44
CA GLY A 740 8.28 -18.52 26.57
C GLY A 740 8.74 -17.37 25.67
N PHE A 741 10.04 -17.28 25.37
CA PHE A 741 10.59 -16.28 24.46
C PHE A 741 10.79 -16.84 23.05
N VAL A 742 10.54 -15.99 22.06
CA VAL A 742 11.07 -16.14 20.70
C VAL A 742 12.38 -15.36 20.64
N VAL A 743 13.44 -16.02 20.18
CA VAL A 743 14.78 -15.45 20.04
C VAL A 743 15.06 -15.13 18.59
N VAL A 744 15.40 -13.87 18.31
CA VAL A 744 15.77 -13.36 16.98
C VAL A 744 17.24 -12.95 17.02
N GLU A 745 18.12 -13.76 16.43
CA GLU A 745 19.57 -13.52 16.37
C GLU A 745 19.93 -12.51 15.27
N ALA A 746 19.52 -11.27 15.47
CA ALA A 746 19.83 -10.16 14.57
C ALA A 746 19.99 -8.84 15.36
N PRO A 747 20.76 -7.86 14.86
CA PRO A 747 20.91 -6.55 15.50
C PRO A 747 19.68 -5.66 15.28
N ILE A 748 18.52 -6.10 15.78
CA ILE A 748 17.24 -5.39 15.65
C ILE A 748 17.39 -3.96 16.20
N PRO A 749 16.97 -2.92 15.45
CA PRO A 749 17.19 -1.52 15.83
C PRO A 749 16.21 -1.04 16.93
N ALA A 750 16.06 -1.81 18.00
CA ALA A 750 15.26 -1.49 19.18
C ALA A 750 16.11 -0.78 20.26
N VAL A 751 15.54 0.16 20.99
CA VAL A 751 16.17 0.86 22.12
C VAL A 751 15.25 0.86 23.33
N ALA A 752 15.82 1.11 24.51
CA ALA A 752 15.06 1.15 25.75
C ALA A 752 13.92 2.17 25.68
N GLY A 753 12.69 1.75 26.03
CA GLY A 753 11.49 2.56 25.95
C GLY A 753 10.62 2.29 24.72
N ASP A 754 11.15 1.59 23.71
CA ASP A 754 10.35 1.15 22.57
C ASP A 754 9.25 0.19 23.03
N THR A 755 8.04 0.41 22.51
CA THR A 755 6.95 -0.56 22.65
C THR A 755 7.14 -1.65 21.62
N VAL A 756 6.67 -2.85 21.92
CA VAL A 756 6.67 -3.98 21.01
C VAL A 756 5.26 -4.50 20.96
N THR A 757 4.70 -4.70 19.77
CA THR A 757 3.34 -5.23 19.60
C THR A 757 3.30 -6.42 18.67
N PHE A 758 2.35 -7.32 18.92
CA PHE A 758 1.95 -8.37 17.99
C PHE A 758 1.03 -7.79 16.92
N LEU A 759 1.40 -7.92 15.64
CA LEU A 759 0.63 -7.35 14.52
C LEU A 759 -0.72 -8.06 14.40
N GLY A 760 -1.76 -7.37 13.93
CA GLY A 760 -3.11 -7.93 13.74
C GLY A 760 -4.03 -7.86 14.97
N ASN A 761 -3.48 -7.78 16.20
CA ASN A 761 -4.27 -7.57 17.42
C ASN A 761 -3.69 -6.52 18.40
N ASP A 762 -2.55 -5.91 18.06
CA ASP A 762 -1.85 -4.85 18.80
C ASP A 762 -1.50 -5.20 20.26
N THR A 763 -1.39 -6.47 20.59
CA THR A 763 -1.02 -6.91 21.94
C THR A 763 0.42 -6.50 22.22
N SER A 764 0.65 -5.70 23.27
CA SER A 764 2.01 -5.33 23.67
C SER A 764 2.75 -6.51 24.30
N LEU A 765 3.99 -6.76 23.88
CA LEU A 765 4.79 -7.90 24.33
C LEU A 765 6.03 -7.45 25.12
N PRO A 766 6.35 -8.11 26.24
CA PRO A 766 7.62 -7.92 26.92
C PRO A 766 8.79 -8.32 26.03
N TRP A 767 9.86 -7.55 26.05
CA TRP A 767 11.05 -7.84 25.25
C TRP A 767 12.34 -7.46 25.99
N THR A 768 13.44 -8.05 25.57
CA THR A 768 14.79 -7.74 26.05
C THR A 768 15.81 -7.83 24.91
N LEU A 769 16.88 -7.04 25.00
CA LEU A 769 18.06 -7.19 24.17
C LEU A 769 19.15 -7.90 24.97
N SER A 770 19.70 -8.97 24.40
CA SER A 770 20.94 -9.57 24.90
C SER A 770 22.11 -8.93 24.19
N THR A 771 23.01 -8.31 24.97
CA THR A 771 24.27 -7.74 24.47
C THR A 771 25.49 -8.59 24.86
N THR A 772 25.28 -9.75 25.51
CA THR A 772 26.35 -10.70 25.84
C THR A 772 26.39 -11.82 24.81
N GLY A 773 27.37 -11.77 23.89
CA GLY A 773 27.50 -12.73 22.78
C GLY A 773 27.04 -12.14 21.44
N ALA A 774 26.39 -12.93 20.59
CA ALA A 774 25.69 -12.41 19.41
C ALA A 774 24.50 -11.55 19.84
N THR A 775 24.27 -10.41 19.18
CA THR A 775 23.11 -9.56 19.45
C THR A 775 21.83 -10.35 19.21
N ALA A 776 21.05 -10.54 20.27
CA ALA A 776 19.80 -11.28 20.18
C ALA A 776 18.66 -10.44 20.75
N PHE A 777 17.58 -10.40 20.00
CA PHE A 777 16.35 -9.74 20.36
C PHE A 777 15.34 -10.80 20.85
N ASN A 778 14.95 -10.72 22.12
CA ASN A 778 14.06 -11.71 22.75
C ASN A 778 12.69 -11.08 22.98
N VAL A 779 11.63 -11.71 22.50
CA VAL A 779 10.24 -11.28 22.74
C VAL A 779 9.46 -12.38 23.41
N LYS A 780 8.69 -12.03 24.45
CA LYS A 780 7.85 -12.98 25.17
C LYS A 780 6.47 -13.07 24.52
N VAL A 781 6.12 -14.26 24.04
CA VAL A 781 4.86 -14.50 23.30
C VAL A 781 4.16 -15.73 23.88
N SER A 782 2.83 -15.69 24.01
CA SER A 782 2.06 -16.86 24.43
C SER A 782 1.71 -17.75 23.24
N GLU A 783 1.62 -19.05 23.48
CA GLU A 783 1.22 -20.05 22.46
C GLU A 783 -0.15 -19.74 21.84
N ASP A 784 -1.08 -19.22 22.65
CA ASP A 784 -2.42 -18.80 22.19
C ASP A 784 -2.34 -17.64 21.20
N LEU A 785 -1.37 -16.74 21.36
CA LEU A 785 -1.19 -15.57 20.48
C LEU A 785 -0.56 -16.01 19.16
N LEU A 786 0.47 -16.87 19.22
CA LEU A 786 1.01 -17.52 18.02
C LEU A 786 -0.07 -18.33 17.28
N SER A 787 -0.98 -18.98 18.00
CA SER A 787 -2.05 -19.77 17.39
C SER A 787 -3.23 -18.93 16.89
N SER A 788 -3.26 -17.63 17.22
CA SER A 788 -4.29 -16.70 16.73
C SER A 788 -4.02 -16.18 15.33
N GLU A 789 -2.78 -16.30 14.84
CA GLU A 789 -2.39 -15.93 13.48
C GLU A 789 -2.14 -17.15 12.60
N SER A 790 -2.31 -16.93 11.30
CA SER A 790 -2.09 -17.91 10.25
C SER A 790 -1.20 -17.31 9.16
N TYR A 791 -0.42 -18.15 8.47
CA TYR A 791 0.46 -17.83 7.33
C TYR A 791 1.74 -17.06 7.64
N CYS A 792 1.67 -15.93 8.35
CA CYS A 792 2.85 -15.19 8.76
C CYS A 792 2.61 -14.53 10.12
N TRP A 793 3.52 -14.78 11.06
CA TRP A 793 3.43 -14.33 12.46
C TRP A 793 4.21 -13.03 12.61
N ALA A 794 3.61 -11.93 12.17
CA ALA A 794 4.22 -10.61 12.22
C ALA A 794 4.25 -10.08 13.66
N ASN A 795 5.44 -9.70 14.15
CA ASN A 795 5.65 -9.21 15.50
C ASN A 795 6.63 -8.04 15.51
N LEU A 796 6.39 -7.09 16.41
CA LEU A 796 7.28 -6.02 16.90
C LEU A 796 7.24 -4.64 16.23
N LYS A 797 6.15 -3.87 16.38
CA LYS A 797 6.21 -2.42 16.14
C LYS A 797 7.01 -1.70 17.23
N SER A 798 8.30 -1.43 17.02
CA SER A 798 9.02 -0.42 17.80
C SER A 798 8.44 0.96 17.52
N THR A 799 7.56 1.45 18.41
CA THR A 799 7.00 2.81 18.29
C THR A 799 7.94 3.81 18.96
N LEU A 800 8.55 4.67 18.14
CA LEU A 800 9.46 5.74 18.52
C LEU A 800 8.74 6.83 19.34
N TRP A 801 8.62 6.68 20.66
CA TRP A 801 8.09 7.75 21.52
C TRP A 801 9.17 8.77 21.89
N TYR A 802 8.90 10.03 21.55
CA TYR A 802 9.67 11.19 21.95
C TYR A 802 9.31 11.58 23.39
N GLN A 803 10.16 11.27 24.38
CA GLN A 803 10.10 11.93 25.68
C GLN A 803 10.82 13.29 25.55
N ILE A 804 10.07 14.39 25.43
CA ILE A 804 10.62 15.71 25.77
C ILE A 804 10.71 15.75 27.30
N GLY A 805 11.85 15.32 27.83
CA GLY A 805 12.23 15.58 29.21
C GLY A 805 12.53 17.07 29.38
N GLN A 806 11.67 17.80 30.08
CA GLN A 806 12.09 19.03 30.73
C GLN A 806 12.53 18.71 32.16
N LEU A 807 13.85 18.59 32.31
CA LEU A 807 14.55 19.06 33.50
C LEU A 807 14.32 20.58 33.58
N VAL A 808 13.58 21.03 34.57
CA VAL A 808 13.73 22.38 35.11
C VAL A 808 13.92 22.22 36.61
N ASP A 809 15.18 22.22 37.03
CA ASP A 809 15.56 22.59 38.37
C ASP A 809 15.11 24.05 38.62
N GLU A 810 14.48 24.25 39.76
CA GLU A 810 14.07 25.56 40.27
C GLU A 810 15.31 26.42 40.56
N GLU A 811 15.69 27.34 39.68
CA GLU A 811 16.41 28.54 40.09
C GLU A 811 15.97 29.79 39.31
N THR A 812 15.50 30.75 40.07
CA THR A 812 15.01 32.09 39.71
C THR A 812 15.94 32.88 38.79
N VAL A 813 15.46 33.26 37.60
CA VAL A 813 16.00 34.42 36.85
C VAL A 813 14.85 35.30 36.35
N THR A 814 14.60 36.39 37.07
CA THR A 814 13.85 37.55 36.59
C THR A 814 14.69 38.36 35.60
N LEU A 815 14.23 38.49 34.36
CA LEU A 815 14.68 39.54 33.44
C LEU A 815 13.45 40.28 32.89
N GLY A 816 13.29 41.52 33.36
CA GLY A 816 12.32 42.46 32.84
C GLY A 816 12.82 43.12 31.55
N VAL A 817 11.90 43.40 30.64
CA VAL A 817 12.17 44.23 29.47
C VAL A 817 11.07 45.28 29.35
N ASN A 818 11.47 46.52 29.64
CA ASN A 818 10.75 47.74 29.26
C ASN A 818 11.15 48.10 27.82
N ALA A 819 10.20 48.17 26.91
CA ALA A 819 10.33 48.99 25.69
C ALA A 819 8.94 49.38 25.15
N THR A 820 8.67 50.69 25.18
CA THR A 820 7.54 51.36 24.51
C THR A 820 7.80 51.52 23.01
N PRO A 821 6.78 51.34 22.12
CA PRO A 821 6.86 51.79 20.74
C PRO A 821 5.98 53.02 20.46
N GLN A 822 6.55 54.00 19.76
CA GLN A 822 5.84 55.12 19.12
C GLN A 822 5.78 54.86 17.61
N TYR A 823 4.57 54.65 17.06
CA TYR A 823 3.97 55.38 15.92
C TYR A 823 2.79 54.58 15.33
N ILE A 824 1.67 55.26 15.17
CA ILE A 824 0.33 54.78 14.81
C ILE A 824 0.08 54.97 13.30
N GLY A 825 -0.67 54.05 12.67
CA GLY A 825 -1.23 54.23 11.33
C GLY A 825 -2.35 53.25 10.96
N SER A 826 -3.55 53.50 11.50
CA SER A 826 -4.90 53.09 11.04
C SER A 826 -5.24 51.61 10.76
N LEU A 827 -6.17 51.05 11.55
CA LEU A 827 -7.41 50.39 11.09
C LEU A 827 -8.37 50.17 12.31
N SER A 828 -9.67 50.10 12.01
CA SER A 828 -10.87 50.44 12.81
C SER A 828 -11.14 49.74 14.16
N GLU A 829 -11.92 50.45 15.00
CA GLU A 829 -12.44 50.20 16.36
C GLU A 829 -13.12 48.84 16.69
N LEU A 830 -13.07 47.81 15.85
CA LEU A 830 -13.69 46.50 16.17
C LEU A 830 -12.79 45.55 17.00
N VAL A 831 -11.51 45.90 17.16
CA VAL A 831 -10.49 44.99 17.74
C VAL A 831 -10.34 45.16 19.26
N TRP A 832 -10.88 46.23 19.86
CA TRP A 832 -10.66 46.52 21.27
C TRP A 832 -11.68 45.91 22.24
N THR A 833 -12.82 45.40 21.76
CA THR A 833 -13.84 44.78 22.64
C THR A 833 -13.66 43.27 22.81
N GLN A 834 -12.91 42.59 21.93
CA GLN A 834 -12.62 41.16 22.05
C GLN A 834 -11.38 40.83 22.90
N LEU A 835 -10.51 41.80 23.19
CA LEU A 835 -9.34 41.61 24.05
C LEU A 835 -9.62 41.77 25.55
N ALA A 836 -10.79 42.29 25.94
CA ALA A 836 -11.14 42.51 27.34
C ALA A 836 -11.87 41.34 28.02
N ILE A 837 -12.36 40.34 27.26
CA ILE A 837 -13.04 39.16 27.82
C ILE A 837 -12.07 37.99 28.06
N GLY A 838 -10.94 37.95 27.34
CA GLY A 838 -9.91 36.91 27.51
C GLY A 838 -9.07 36.99 28.78
N ILE A 839 -9.17 38.08 29.57
CA ILE A 839 -8.30 38.32 30.74
C ILE A 839 -9.00 38.03 32.08
N ILE A 840 -10.31 37.72 32.11
CA ILE A 840 -11.04 37.45 33.37
C ILE A 840 -11.24 35.95 33.67
N SER A 841 -11.06 35.03 32.70
CA SER A 841 -11.16 33.57 32.97
C SER A 841 -9.89 32.91 33.49
N LEU A 842 -8.78 33.63 33.65
CA LEU A 842 -7.52 33.09 34.22
C LEU A 842 -7.51 33.02 35.76
N ALA A 843 -8.63 33.30 36.44
CA ALA A 843 -8.70 33.36 37.90
C ALA A 843 -9.37 32.15 38.58
N PHE A 844 -9.89 31.18 37.83
CA PHE A 844 -10.31 29.88 38.35
C PHE A 844 -9.83 28.81 37.38
N GLY A 845 -8.82 28.03 37.77
CA GLY A 845 -8.29 26.97 36.92
C GLY A 845 -9.40 26.01 36.53
N SER A 846 -9.79 26.00 35.25
CA SER A 846 -10.62 24.94 34.69
C SER A 846 -9.85 23.61 34.83
N PRO A 847 -10.53 22.50 35.12
CA PRO A 847 -9.88 21.19 35.18
C PRO A 847 -9.10 20.94 33.88
N THR A 848 -7.83 20.56 33.97
CA THR A 848 -7.02 20.19 32.80
C THR A 848 -7.36 18.78 32.30
N THR A 849 -8.00 17.97 33.14
CA THR A 849 -8.50 16.62 32.83
C THR A 849 -9.95 16.44 33.29
N MET A 850 -10.65 15.46 32.70
CA MET A 850 -12.03 15.08 32.96
C MET A 850 -12.20 13.57 33.05
N ASN A 851 -13.25 13.12 33.73
CA ASN A 851 -13.65 11.72 33.72
C ASN A 851 -14.32 11.38 32.39
N ALA A 852 -13.96 10.22 31.84
CA ALA A 852 -14.59 9.67 30.66
C ALA A 852 -14.62 8.14 30.74
N LEU A 853 -15.76 7.56 30.43
CA LEU A 853 -15.89 6.12 30.31
C LEU A 853 -15.52 5.69 28.89
N ARG A 854 -14.37 5.03 28.75
CA ARG A 854 -13.75 4.69 27.47
C ARG A 854 -13.83 3.20 27.19
N PHE A 855 -14.15 2.88 25.95
CA PHE A 855 -14.15 1.54 25.41
C PHE A 855 -12.76 1.23 24.83
N HIS A 856 -12.12 0.19 25.34
CA HIS A 856 -10.81 -0.29 24.89
C HIS A 856 -10.91 -1.58 24.07
N GLY A 857 -12.04 -2.27 24.14
CA GLY A 857 -12.25 -3.53 23.43
C GLY A 857 -13.37 -4.36 24.01
N GLN A 858 -13.48 -5.60 23.53
CA GLN A 858 -14.50 -6.54 23.99
C GLN A 858 -14.41 -6.72 25.52
N ARG A 859 -15.52 -6.45 26.20
CA ARG A 859 -15.66 -6.49 27.66
C ARG A 859 -14.69 -5.58 28.43
N ASP A 860 -14.13 -4.58 27.78
CA ASP A 860 -13.13 -3.67 28.37
C ASP A 860 -13.59 -2.22 28.27
N ILE A 861 -14.27 -1.76 29.32
CA ILE A 861 -14.71 -0.37 29.50
C ILE A 861 -14.10 0.15 30.79
N ARG A 862 -13.39 1.28 30.70
CA ARG A 862 -12.62 1.86 31.80
C ARG A 862 -13.05 3.29 32.06
N LEU A 863 -13.12 3.67 33.34
CA LEU A 863 -13.29 5.07 33.73
C LEU A 863 -11.91 5.72 33.80
N GLU A 864 -11.62 6.61 32.88
CA GLU A 864 -10.31 7.26 32.75
C GLU A 864 -10.38 8.77 33.00
N HIS A 865 -9.23 9.35 33.37
CA HIS A 865 -9.05 10.80 33.42
C HIS A 865 -8.31 11.25 32.15
N ILE A 866 -9.02 11.90 31.22
CA ILE A 866 -8.47 12.35 29.94
C ILE A 866 -8.46 13.88 29.84
N PRO A 867 -7.65 14.50 28.97
CA PRO A 867 -7.65 15.94 28.79
C PRO A 867 -9.04 16.48 28.42
N VAL A 868 -9.38 17.66 28.94
CA VAL A 868 -10.64 18.33 28.57
C VAL A 868 -10.54 18.84 27.13
N PRO A 869 -11.49 18.52 26.22
CA PRO A 869 -11.44 18.99 24.84
C PRO A 869 -11.61 20.52 24.76
N THR A 870 -10.92 21.13 23.79
CA THR A 870 -10.92 22.57 23.54
C THR A 870 -12.02 22.95 22.54
N THR A 871 -12.73 24.06 22.82
CA THR A 871 -13.83 24.55 21.99
C THR A 871 -13.30 25.33 20.79
N GLY A 872 -13.21 24.68 19.63
CA GLY A 872 -12.82 25.33 18.37
C GLY A 872 -13.95 26.13 17.69
N ALA A 873 -13.61 26.90 16.66
CA ALA A 873 -14.60 27.62 15.84
C ALA A 873 -15.66 26.67 15.25
N GLY A 874 -16.93 27.11 15.22
CA GLY A 874 -18.08 26.32 14.75
C GLY A 874 -18.47 25.13 15.62
N LYS A 875 -17.82 24.93 16.78
CA LYS A 875 -18.08 23.83 17.71
C LYS A 875 -18.68 24.31 19.02
N VAL A 876 -19.39 23.41 19.69
CA VAL A 876 -20.09 23.65 20.95
C VAL A 876 -19.56 22.67 21.99
N LYS A 877 -19.16 23.20 23.15
CA LYS A 877 -18.81 22.39 24.31
C LYS A 877 -20.02 22.19 25.20
N ILE A 878 -20.27 20.94 25.54
CA ILE A 878 -21.43 20.50 26.29
C ILE A 878 -20.92 19.76 27.52
N ALA A 879 -21.52 20.02 28.67
CA ALA A 879 -21.46 19.14 29.84
C ALA A 879 -22.64 18.17 29.78
N PRO A 880 -22.43 16.89 29.43
CA PRO A 880 -23.45 15.86 29.52
C PRO A 880 -24.01 15.80 30.95
N LYS A 881 -25.32 15.55 31.05
CA LYS A 881 -26.00 15.35 32.34
C LYS A 881 -26.60 13.96 32.43
N PHE A 882 -27.25 13.52 31.36
CA PHE A 882 -27.79 12.17 31.28
C PHE A 882 -27.40 11.52 29.97
N CYS A 883 -26.89 10.29 30.05
CA CYS A 883 -26.61 9.45 28.90
C CYS A 883 -27.32 8.09 29.05
N GLY A 884 -28.08 7.67 28.06
CA GLY A 884 -28.66 6.33 27.99
C GLY A 884 -27.63 5.30 27.55
N ILE A 885 -27.74 4.08 28.08
CA ILE A 885 -26.98 2.92 27.57
C ILE A 885 -27.76 2.32 26.40
N CYS A 886 -27.17 2.30 25.20
CA CYS A 886 -27.78 1.77 23.99
C CYS A 886 -27.57 0.25 23.85
N GLY A 887 -28.40 -0.39 23.02
CA GLY A 887 -28.18 -1.77 22.63
C GLY A 887 -26.87 -1.95 21.84
N SER A 888 -26.49 -0.99 21.01
CA SER A 888 -25.19 -1.01 20.30
C SER A 888 -24.03 -0.97 21.28
N ASP A 889 -24.08 -0.16 22.34
CA ASP A 889 -23.03 -0.17 23.38
C ASP A 889 -22.85 -1.59 23.98
N LEU A 890 -23.94 -2.31 24.21
CA LEU A 890 -23.90 -3.71 24.67
C LEU A 890 -23.34 -4.66 23.60
N HIS A 891 -23.65 -4.43 22.33
CA HIS A 891 -23.11 -5.23 21.22
C HIS A 891 -21.60 -5.02 21.05
N GLU A 892 -21.11 -3.78 21.20
CA GLU A 892 -19.67 -3.47 21.24
C GLU A 892 -19.01 -4.12 22.45
N TYR A 893 -19.61 -4.00 23.64
CA TYR A 893 -19.08 -4.60 24.88
C TYR A 893 -19.04 -6.13 24.82
N LEU A 894 -20.06 -6.79 24.29
CA LEU A 894 -20.10 -8.25 24.22
C LEU A 894 -19.36 -8.82 23.03
N GLY A 895 -19.39 -8.14 21.87
CA GLY A 895 -18.89 -8.63 20.59
C GLY A 895 -17.57 -8.02 20.12
N GLY A 896 -17.04 -7.03 20.84
CA GLY A 896 -15.89 -6.24 20.42
C GLY A 896 -16.26 -5.11 19.46
N ALA A 897 -15.24 -4.37 19.02
CA ALA A 897 -15.35 -3.20 18.15
C ALA A 897 -15.96 -3.56 16.77
N ASN A 898 -17.28 -3.48 16.64
CA ASN A 898 -18.04 -3.76 15.42
C ASN A 898 -18.35 -2.47 14.66
N LEU A 899 -18.93 -1.48 15.35
CA LEU A 899 -19.17 -0.12 14.85
C LEU A 899 -18.07 0.86 15.30
N ILE A 900 -17.36 0.52 16.38
CA ILE A 900 -16.23 1.31 16.86
C ILE A 900 -15.01 1.06 15.96
N PRO A 901 -14.37 2.12 15.42
CA PRO A 901 -13.19 1.97 14.57
C PRO A 901 -12.04 1.31 15.32
N LYS A 902 -11.50 0.24 14.73
CA LYS A 902 -10.39 -0.54 15.28
C LYS A 902 -9.06 0.21 15.07
N PRO A 903 -8.02 -0.08 15.88
CA PRO A 903 -6.69 0.45 15.61
C PRO A 903 -6.26 0.11 14.18
N GLY A 904 -5.56 1.03 13.51
CA GLY A 904 -5.19 0.88 12.09
C GLY A 904 -6.32 1.16 11.10
N SER A 905 -7.57 1.36 11.53
CA SER A 905 -8.70 1.69 10.66
C SER A 905 -9.51 2.87 11.23
N PRO A 906 -8.95 4.10 11.24
CA PRO A 906 -9.63 5.28 11.77
C PRO A 906 -10.91 5.58 11.01
N HIS A 907 -11.91 6.11 11.72
CA HIS A 907 -13.14 6.54 11.05
C HIS A 907 -12.83 7.70 10.08
N PRO A 908 -13.26 7.62 8.80
CA PRO A 908 -12.80 8.49 7.73
C PRO A 908 -13.10 9.99 7.92
N ILE A 909 -14.03 10.36 8.82
CA ILE A 909 -14.37 11.76 9.09
C ILE A 909 -13.72 12.27 10.38
N THR A 910 -13.62 11.43 11.41
CA THR A 910 -13.12 11.86 12.72
C THR A 910 -11.62 11.63 12.85
N GLY A 911 -11.05 10.66 12.11
CA GLY A 911 -9.67 10.22 12.23
C GLY A 911 -9.39 9.41 13.50
N GLU A 912 -10.42 9.08 14.29
CA GLU A 912 -10.25 8.46 15.61
C GLU A 912 -10.46 6.93 15.54
N THR A 913 -9.74 6.21 16.39
CA THR A 913 -9.89 4.78 16.68
C THR A 913 -10.08 4.56 18.18
N LEU A 914 -10.38 3.34 18.60
CA LEU A 914 -10.32 2.98 20.01
C LEU A 914 -8.95 3.32 20.63
N PRO A 915 -8.89 3.70 21.93
CA PRO A 915 -10.02 3.80 22.84
C PRO A 915 -10.90 5.03 22.64
N LEU A 916 -12.23 4.86 22.65
CA LEU A 916 -13.21 5.94 22.47
C LEU A 916 -14.12 6.11 23.68
N THR A 917 -14.48 7.35 24.00
CA THR A 917 -15.50 7.65 25.02
C THR A 917 -16.88 7.25 24.49
N LEU A 918 -17.58 6.38 25.21
CA LEU A 918 -18.90 5.89 24.81
C LEU A 918 -20.03 6.91 25.09
N GLY A 919 -21.20 6.63 24.51
CA GLY A 919 -22.45 7.35 24.77
C GLY A 919 -22.89 8.20 23.60
N HIS A 920 -23.80 7.67 22.78
CA HIS A 920 -24.39 8.39 21.65
C HIS A 920 -25.82 8.86 21.93
N GLU A 921 -26.39 8.50 23.09
CA GLU A 921 -27.74 8.87 23.50
C GLU A 921 -27.73 9.79 24.72
N PHE A 922 -27.51 11.09 24.55
CA PHE A 922 -27.35 11.97 25.71
C PHE A 922 -27.92 13.38 25.54
N SER A 923 -28.10 14.03 26.69
CA SER A 923 -28.44 15.43 26.82
C SER A 923 -27.51 16.13 27.83
N GLY A 924 -27.38 17.44 27.69
CA GLY A 924 -26.49 18.23 28.51
C GLY A 924 -26.79 19.72 28.47
N ILE A 925 -25.86 20.49 29.03
CA ILE A 925 -25.91 21.95 29.08
C ILE A 925 -24.73 22.49 28.29
N VAL A 926 -24.97 23.49 27.44
CA VAL A 926 -23.91 24.19 26.72
C VAL A 926 -23.04 24.97 27.69
N GLU A 927 -21.75 24.70 27.73
CA GLU A 927 -20.77 25.37 28.59
C GLU A 927 -19.99 26.46 27.85
N GLU A 928 -19.68 26.21 26.58
CA GLU A 928 -18.88 27.11 25.76
C GLU A 928 -19.33 27.01 24.29
N VAL A 929 -19.25 28.12 23.57
CA VAL A 929 -19.55 28.17 22.12
C VAL A 929 -18.36 28.76 21.39
N GLY A 930 -17.93 28.08 20.33
CA GLY A 930 -16.85 28.54 19.46
C GLY A 930 -17.26 29.71 18.57
N LEU A 931 -16.27 30.39 18.00
CA LEU A 931 -16.50 31.45 17.02
C LEU A 931 -17.38 30.94 15.86
N GLY A 932 -18.45 31.67 15.52
CA GLY A 932 -19.35 31.35 14.41
C GLY A 932 -20.60 30.52 14.77
N VAL A 933 -20.72 30.05 16.02
CA VAL A 933 -21.93 29.39 16.54
C VAL A 933 -23.05 30.43 16.74
N THR A 934 -24.27 30.13 16.28
CA THR A 934 -25.41 31.08 16.28
C THR A 934 -26.74 30.51 16.77
N ASN A 935 -26.93 29.19 16.72
CA ASN A 935 -28.18 28.49 17.01
C ASN A 935 -28.36 28.15 18.51
N VAL A 936 -27.27 28.12 19.27
CA VAL A 936 -27.27 27.83 20.72
C VAL A 936 -26.36 28.79 21.47
N ARG A 937 -26.59 28.95 22.78
CA ARG A 937 -25.77 29.76 23.68
C ARG A 937 -25.46 29.03 24.97
N VAL A 938 -24.42 29.47 25.67
CA VAL A 938 -24.05 28.98 27.01
C VAL A 938 -25.27 28.99 27.94
N GLY A 939 -25.47 27.87 28.65
CA GLY A 939 -26.60 27.63 29.54
C GLY A 939 -27.83 26.98 28.88
N ASP A 940 -27.88 26.88 27.55
CA ASP A 940 -28.98 26.18 26.88
C ASP A 940 -28.95 24.67 27.18
N ARG A 941 -30.13 24.08 27.36
CA ARG A 941 -30.32 22.62 27.43
C ARG A 941 -30.37 22.06 26.02
N VAL A 942 -29.61 20.99 25.78
CA VAL A 942 -29.46 20.42 24.44
C VAL A 942 -29.43 18.90 24.49
N CYS A 943 -29.84 18.25 23.41
CA CYS A 943 -29.45 16.87 23.08
C CYS A 943 -28.57 16.89 21.83
N VAL A 944 -27.87 15.79 21.59
CA VAL A 944 -27.00 15.64 20.42
C VAL A 944 -27.62 14.65 19.45
N GLN A 945 -27.70 15.04 18.18
CA GLN A 945 -27.97 14.16 17.05
C GLN A 945 -26.62 13.56 16.61
N PRO A 946 -26.29 12.31 16.99
CA PRO A 946 -24.93 11.80 16.93
C PRO A 946 -24.46 11.43 15.53
N ILE A 947 -25.25 11.59 14.47
CA ILE A 947 -24.84 11.19 13.12
C ILE A 947 -23.67 12.02 12.58
N ILE A 948 -22.64 11.33 12.08
CA ILE A 948 -21.46 11.90 11.41
C ILE A 948 -21.54 11.53 9.93
N TYR A 949 -21.43 12.53 9.06
CA TYR A 949 -21.55 12.36 7.61
C TYR A 949 -20.70 13.38 6.86
N ASP A 950 -20.29 13.04 5.63
CA ASP A 950 -19.37 13.83 4.81
C ASP A 950 -20.01 15.02 4.07
N GLY A 951 -21.30 14.91 3.78
CA GLY A 951 -22.08 15.92 3.05
C GLY A 951 -21.95 15.86 1.52
N ASP A 952 -21.04 15.05 0.97
CA ASP A 952 -20.68 15.06 -0.45
C ASP A 952 -20.81 13.70 -1.16
N CYS A 953 -20.97 12.59 -0.43
CA CYS A 953 -21.23 11.28 -1.04
C CYS A 953 -22.62 11.20 -1.70
N ARG A 954 -22.88 10.11 -2.44
CA ARG A 954 -24.12 9.91 -3.20
C ARG A 954 -25.36 9.99 -2.31
N SER A 955 -25.31 9.39 -1.13
CA SER A 955 -26.41 9.40 -0.16
C SER A 955 -26.63 10.79 0.43
N CYS A 956 -25.55 11.46 0.85
CA CYS A 956 -25.60 12.83 1.38
C CYS A 956 -26.17 13.83 0.38
N LYS A 957 -25.74 13.79 -0.88
CA LYS A 957 -26.27 14.65 -1.97
C LYS A 957 -27.76 14.43 -2.24
N ARG A 958 -28.31 13.27 -1.85
CA ARG A 958 -29.75 12.95 -1.93
C ARG A 958 -30.52 13.30 -0.65
N GLY A 959 -29.86 13.90 0.35
CA GLY A 959 -30.43 14.17 1.67
C GLY A 959 -30.55 12.93 2.57
N LEU A 960 -29.96 11.80 2.17
CA LEU A 960 -29.98 10.53 2.89
C LEU A 960 -28.71 10.39 3.75
N VAL A 961 -28.47 11.36 4.64
CA VAL A 961 -27.24 11.40 5.45
C VAL A 961 -27.07 10.18 6.35
N ASN A 962 -28.18 9.54 6.75
CA ASN A 962 -28.22 8.28 7.51
C ASN A 962 -27.71 7.05 6.76
N CYS A 963 -27.44 7.19 5.47
CA CYS A 963 -26.81 6.16 4.64
C CYS A 963 -25.53 6.68 3.98
N CYS A 964 -24.84 7.64 4.63
CA CYS A 964 -23.55 8.15 4.16
C CYS A 964 -22.54 7.00 4.00
N ASP A 965 -21.75 7.04 2.93
CA ASP A 965 -20.74 6.01 2.65
C ASP A 965 -19.60 6.03 3.70
N LYS A 966 -19.44 7.19 4.36
CA LYS A 966 -18.51 7.44 5.48
C LYS A 966 -19.27 7.63 6.81
N ASN A 967 -20.44 7.01 6.96
CA ASN A 967 -21.30 7.19 8.13
C ASN A 967 -20.61 6.79 9.44
N GLY A 968 -20.80 7.60 10.48
CA GLY A 968 -20.37 7.30 11.84
C GLY A 968 -21.28 7.92 12.89
N PHE A 969 -20.96 7.69 14.16
CA PHE A 969 -21.74 8.23 15.28
C PHE A 969 -20.85 8.85 16.35
N VAL A 970 -21.22 10.02 16.87
CA VAL A 970 -20.61 10.64 18.05
C VAL A 970 -20.68 9.65 19.21
N GLY A 971 -19.55 9.31 19.82
CA GLY A 971 -19.49 8.32 20.90
C GLY A 971 -19.40 6.86 20.48
N LEU A 972 -19.38 6.55 19.17
CA LEU A 972 -18.98 5.24 18.63
C LEU A 972 -17.87 5.36 17.56
N SER A 973 -17.80 6.46 16.84
CA SER A 973 -16.86 6.67 15.73
C SER A 973 -15.90 7.84 15.97
N GLY A 974 -16.04 8.58 17.07
CA GLY A 974 -15.14 9.66 17.48
C GLY A 974 -15.86 10.85 18.14
N TRP A 975 -15.12 11.94 18.37
CA TRP A 975 -15.56 13.22 18.96
C TRP A 975 -16.05 13.16 20.42
N HIS A 976 -15.74 12.06 21.11
CA HIS A 976 -16.24 11.70 22.45
C HIS A 976 -17.78 11.52 22.53
N GLY A 977 -18.22 10.56 23.35
CA GLY A 977 -19.63 10.36 23.69
C GLY A 977 -20.03 10.98 25.03
N GLY A 978 -21.33 10.94 25.32
CA GLY A 978 -21.95 11.53 26.51
C GLY A 978 -21.59 10.89 27.85
N LEU A 979 -20.80 9.81 27.90
CA LEU A 979 -20.29 9.22 29.15
C LEU A 979 -18.96 9.87 29.59
N CYS A 980 -18.90 11.20 29.58
CA CYS A 980 -17.78 11.99 30.09
C CYS A 980 -18.25 13.34 30.63
N ASP A 981 -17.40 14.01 31.43
CA ASP A 981 -17.77 15.28 32.05
C ASP A 981 -17.96 16.41 31.02
N HIS A 982 -17.18 16.41 29.93
CA HIS A 982 -17.22 17.44 28.89
C HIS A 982 -16.97 16.87 27.49
N MET A 983 -17.65 17.39 26.48
CA MET A 983 -17.40 17.02 25.09
C MET A 983 -17.59 18.18 24.13
N VAL A 984 -17.03 18.08 22.94
CA VAL A 984 -17.08 19.13 21.91
C VAL A 984 -17.52 18.55 20.57
N VAL A 985 -18.62 19.05 20.03
CA VAL A 985 -19.17 18.65 18.72
C VAL A 985 -19.43 19.85 17.81
N PRO A 986 -19.49 19.66 16.48
CA PRO A 986 -19.98 20.69 15.57
C PRO A 986 -21.38 21.17 15.96
N GLU A 987 -21.66 22.46 15.76
CA GLU A 987 -22.98 23.05 16.05
C GLU A 987 -24.13 22.29 15.36
N SER A 988 -23.90 21.74 14.18
CA SER A 988 -24.89 20.98 13.40
C SER A 988 -25.43 19.74 14.12
N CYS A 989 -24.67 19.17 15.06
CA CYS A 989 -25.07 18.01 15.85
C CYS A 989 -25.98 18.41 17.03
N VAL A 990 -26.06 19.69 17.40
CA VAL A 990 -26.69 20.12 18.66
C VAL A 990 -28.14 20.54 18.42
N LYS A 991 -29.07 19.94 19.19
CA LYS A 991 -30.50 20.25 19.15
C LYS A 991 -30.95 20.83 20.48
N LYS A 992 -31.53 22.03 20.44
CA LYS A 992 -32.00 22.73 21.63
C LYS A 992 -33.27 22.10 22.17
N LEU A 993 -33.31 21.89 23.49
CA LEU A 993 -34.48 21.38 24.20
C LEU A 993 -35.37 22.53 24.66
N PRO A 994 -36.69 22.46 24.43
CA PRO A 994 -37.66 23.37 25.02
C PRO A 994 -37.67 23.29 26.54
N ASP A 995 -38.12 24.37 27.20
CA ASP A 995 -37.96 24.45 28.65
C ASP A 995 -38.74 23.39 29.45
N ASN A 996 -39.82 22.88 28.86
CA ASN A 996 -40.68 21.84 29.42
C ASN A 996 -40.18 20.41 29.14
N VAL A 997 -39.08 20.23 28.42
CA VAL A 997 -38.44 18.92 28.22
C VAL A 997 -37.27 18.81 29.20
N SER A 998 -37.31 17.80 30.07
CA SER A 998 -36.23 17.56 31.04
C SER A 998 -34.99 16.98 30.37
N LEU A 999 -33.82 17.04 31.02
CA LEU A 999 -32.59 16.47 30.46
C LEU A 999 -32.66 14.93 30.43
N GLU A 1000 -33.27 14.31 31.43
CA GLU A 1000 -33.51 12.86 31.45
C GLU A 1000 -34.31 12.42 30.22
N VAL A 1001 -35.40 13.13 29.90
CA VAL A 1001 -36.19 12.90 28.69
C VAL A 1001 -35.39 13.26 27.43
N GLY A 1002 -34.55 14.29 27.50
CA GLY A 1002 -33.66 14.70 26.41
C GLY A 1002 -32.72 13.58 25.95
N ALA A 1003 -32.24 12.73 26.87
CA ALA A 1003 -31.39 11.58 26.54
C ALA A 1003 -32.16 10.46 25.79
N LEU A 1004 -33.49 10.45 25.84
CA LEU A 1004 -34.34 9.49 25.12
C LEU A 1004 -34.66 9.92 23.69
N ILE A 1005 -34.31 11.14 23.27
CA ILE A 1005 -34.67 11.65 21.94
C ILE A 1005 -34.04 10.82 20.82
N GLU A 1006 -32.78 10.43 20.96
CA GLU A 1006 -32.06 9.60 19.98
C GLU A 1006 -32.77 8.25 19.73
N PRO A 1007 -33.03 7.41 20.74
CA PRO A 1007 -33.69 6.13 20.50
C PRO A 1007 -35.14 6.29 20.04
N LEU A 1008 -35.82 7.37 20.46
CA LEU A 1008 -37.15 7.71 19.97
C LEU A 1008 -37.12 8.11 18.48
N ALA A 1009 -36.10 8.83 18.05
CA ALA A 1009 -35.92 9.24 16.65
C ALA A 1009 -35.75 8.03 15.73
N VAL A 1010 -35.10 6.95 16.17
CA VAL A 1010 -34.99 5.69 15.41
C VAL A 1010 -36.38 5.09 15.15
N GLY A 1011 -37.18 4.91 16.20
CA GLY A 1011 -38.54 4.38 16.06
C GLY A 1011 -39.46 5.31 15.26
N TRP A 1012 -39.32 6.62 15.44
CA TRP A 1012 -40.07 7.63 14.71
C TRP A 1012 -39.75 7.62 13.22
N HIS A 1013 -38.47 7.53 12.85
CA HIS A 1013 -38.05 7.45 11.46
C HIS A 1013 -38.59 6.19 10.78
N ALA A 1014 -38.52 5.04 11.47
CA ALA A 1014 -39.08 3.79 10.96
C ALA A 1014 -40.57 3.92 10.62
N VAL A 1015 -41.38 4.52 11.50
CA VAL A 1015 -42.80 4.78 11.22
C VAL A 1015 -42.97 5.80 10.09
N LYS A 1016 -42.18 6.88 10.09
CA LYS A 1016 -42.25 7.97 9.10
C LYS A 1016 -41.98 7.51 7.67
N ILE A 1017 -41.05 6.58 7.45
CA ILE A 1017 -40.72 6.07 6.12
C ILE A 1017 -41.47 4.78 5.74
N SER A 1018 -42.17 4.17 6.70
CA SER A 1018 -43.02 3.01 6.42
C SER A 1018 -44.23 3.42 5.55
N PRO A 1019 -44.88 2.47 4.86
CA PRO A 1019 -46.08 2.75 4.10
C PRO A 1019 -47.34 2.90 4.96
N TYR A 1020 -47.20 3.03 6.29
CA TYR A 1020 -48.29 3.18 7.26
C TYR A 1020 -49.22 4.33 6.89
N LYS A 1021 -50.53 4.07 6.98
CA LYS A 1021 -51.59 5.05 6.78
C LYS A 1021 -52.60 4.99 7.93
N ASP A 1022 -53.31 6.09 8.11
CA ASP A 1022 -54.42 6.16 9.06
C ASP A 1022 -55.44 5.05 8.79
N GLY A 1023 -55.69 4.22 9.81
CA GLY A 1023 -56.59 3.07 9.73
C GLY A 1023 -55.90 1.72 9.55
N ASP A 1024 -54.60 1.69 9.23
CA ASP A 1024 -53.82 0.46 9.15
C ASP A 1024 -53.68 -0.22 10.53
N SER A 1025 -53.62 -1.55 10.50
CA SER A 1025 -53.29 -2.41 11.63
C SER A 1025 -51.80 -2.74 11.61
N VAL A 1026 -51.13 -2.50 12.73
CA VAL A 1026 -49.67 -2.62 12.83
C VAL A 1026 -49.29 -3.72 13.80
N LEU A 1027 -48.34 -4.56 13.39
CA LEU A 1027 -47.68 -5.56 14.23
C LEU A 1027 -46.29 -5.08 14.64
N VAL A 1028 -45.98 -5.04 15.93
CA VAL A 1028 -44.64 -4.77 16.44
C VAL A 1028 -44.09 -6.04 17.09
N LEU A 1029 -42.96 -6.53 16.58
CA LEU A 1029 -42.29 -7.73 17.09
C LEU A 1029 -41.11 -7.29 17.95
N GLY A 1030 -41.18 -7.62 19.24
CA GLY A 1030 -40.27 -7.13 20.26
C GLY A 1030 -40.67 -5.76 20.77
N SER A 1031 -40.78 -5.62 22.09
CA SER A 1031 -41.08 -4.36 22.79
C SER A 1031 -39.99 -3.99 23.78
N GLY A 1032 -38.73 -4.14 23.35
CA GLY A 1032 -37.59 -3.44 23.94
C GLY A 1032 -37.62 -1.93 23.62
N PRO A 1033 -36.56 -1.17 23.95
CA PRO A 1033 -36.54 0.29 23.79
C PRO A 1033 -36.98 0.79 22.41
N ILE A 1034 -36.47 0.19 21.32
CA ILE A 1034 -36.83 0.58 19.96
C ILE A 1034 -38.28 0.19 19.61
N GLY A 1035 -38.76 -0.98 20.04
CA GLY A 1035 -40.16 -1.37 19.86
C GLY A 1035 -41.13 -0.43 20.58
N LEU A 1036 -40.78 0.01 21.80
CA LEU A 1036 -41.54 1.02 22.53
C LEU A 1036 -41.49 2.39 21.85
N ALA A 1037 -40.37 2.78 21.26
CA ALA A 1037 -40.27 4.00 20.45
C ALA A 1037 -41.19 3.96 19.22
N VAL A 1038 -41.26 2.82 18.52
CA VAL A 1038 -42.21 2.61 17.42
C VAL A 1038 -43.65 2.74 17.91
N ILE A 1039 -44.00 2.15 19.06
CA ILE A 1039 -45.34 2.27 19.65
C ILE A 1039 -45.67 3.74 19.95
N GLN A 1040 -44.75 4.50 20.55
CA GLN A 1040 -44.94 5.93 20.83
C GLN A 1040 -45.15 6.76 19.56
N ALA A 1041 -44.37 6.50 18.50
CA ALA A 1041 -44.55 7.16 17.21
C ALA A 1041 -45.92 6.83 16.58
N LEU A 1042 -46.37 5.57 16.66
CA LEU A 1042 -47.69 5.14 16.17
C LEU A 1042 -48.83 5.77 16.98
N VAL A 1043 -48.69 5.87 18.30
CA VAL A 1043 -49.67 6.53 19.18
C VAL A 1043 -49.79 8.01 18.85
N SER A 1044 -48.66 8.70 18.66
CA SER A 1044 -48.66 10.11 18.22
C SER A 1044 -49.37 10.29 16.87
N LYS A 1045 -49.13 9.37 15.92
CA LYS A 1045 -49.80 9.33 14.61
C LYS A 1045 -51.27 8.93 14.69
N GLY A 1046 -51.79 8.56 15.86
CA GLY A 1046 -53.20 8.20 16.05
C GLY A 1046 -53.56 6.79 15.58
N CYS A 1047 -52.59 5.87 15.50
CA CYS A 1047 -52.83 4.48 15.14
C CYS A 1047 -53.78 3.81 16.13
N ARG A 1048 -54.84 3.17 15.62
CA ARG A 1048 -55.93 2.62 16.44
C ARG A 1048 -55.83 1.11 16.69
N ASN A 1049 -54.92 0.43 16.00
CA ASN A 1049 -54.73 -1.00 16.14
C ASN A 1049 -53.24 -1.35 16.12
N ILE A 1050 -52.66 -1.36 17.32
CA ILE A 1050 -51.24 -1.68 17.56
C ILE A 1050 -51.20 -3.03 18.28
N ILE A 1051 -50.73 -4.04 17.58
CA ILE A 1051 -50.57 -5.41 18.08
C ILE A 1051 -49.09 -5.62 18.38
N VAL A 1052 -48.78 -6.08 19.58
CA VAL A 1052 -47.39 -6.32 20.01
C VAL A 1052 -47.19 -7.79 20.32
N SER A 1053 -46.18 -8.39 19.71
CA SER A 1053 -45.70 -9.74 20.04
C SER A 1053 -44.39 -9.63 20.81
N GLU A 1054 -44.40 -10.06 22.07
CA GLU A 1054 -43.24 -9.97 22.96
C GLU A 1054 -43.28 -11.15 23.94
N VAL A 1055 -42.13 -11.75 24.21
CA VAL A 1055 -41.95 -12.92 25.09
C VAL A 1055 -41.95 -12.50 26.56
N SER A 1056 -41.32 -11.38 26.89
CA SER A 1056 -41.21 -10.86 28.25
C SER A 1056 -42.55 -10.31 28.75
N GLY A 1057 -43.02 -10.85 29.89
CA GLY A 1057 -44.24 -10.36 30.54
C GLY A 1057 -44.14 -8.89 30.97
N LYS A 1058 -42.96 -8.46 31.44
CA LYS A 1058 -42.72 -7.08 31.89
C LYS A 1058 -42.68 -6.11 30.70
N ARG A 1059 -42.00 -6.47 29.60
CA ARG A 1059 -41.98 -5.65 28.38
C ARG A 1059 -43.36 -5.53 27.73
N ARG A 1060 -44.19 -6.58 27.79
CA ARG A 1060 -45.60 -6.48 27.41
C ARG A 1060 -46.38 -5.48 28.26
N GLU A 1061 -46.15 -5.45 29.58
CA GLU A 1061 -46.79 -4.46 30.46
C GLU A 1061 -46.36 -3.04 30.10
N PHE A 1062 -45.06 -2.81 29.83
CA PHE A 1062 -44.59 -1.53 29.30
C PHE A 1062 -45.26 -1.19 27.97
N ALA A 1063 -45.29 -2.10 27.01
CA ALA A 1063 -45.94 -1.86 25.71
C ALA A 1063 -47.39 -1.38 25.86
N LYS A 1064 -48.15 -1.97 26.79
CA LYS A 1064 -49.52 -1.54 27.11
C LYS A 1064 -49.56 -0.15 27.75
N GLN A 1065 -48.66 0.15 28.68
CA GLN A 1065 -48.55 1.48 29.29
C GLN A 1065 -48.23 2.56 28.25
N PHE A 1066 -47.44 2.22 27.24
CA PHE A 1066 -47.07 3.12 26.13
C PHE A 1066 -48.07 3.15 24.97
N GLY A 1067 -49.23 2.49 25.10
CA GLY A 1067 -50.35 2.63 24.17
C GLY A 1067 -50.51 1.49 23.15
N ALA A 1068 -49.89 0.33 23.36
CA ALA A 1068 -50.24 -0.87 22.62
C ALA A 1068 -51.69 -1.31 22.94
N HIS A 1069 -52.44 -1.68 21.91
CA HIS A 1069 -53.86 -2.06 22.03
C HIS A 1069 -54.02 -3.54 22.36
N HIS A 1070 -53.17 -4.37 21.76
CA HIS A 1070 -53.21 -5.81 21.89
C HIS A 1070 -51.82 -6.36 22.17
N LEU A 1071 -51.75 -7.31 23.11
CA LEU A 1071 -50.52 -7.97 23.51
C LEU A 1071 -50.65 -9.47 23.24
N VAL A 1072 -49.62 -10.04 22.61
CA VAL A 1072 -49.55 -11.46 22.29
C VAL A 1072 -48.25 -12.03 22.86
N ASP A 1073 -48.36 -13.12 23.61
CA ASP A 1073 -47.22 -13.91 24.06
C ASP A 1073 -46.95 -15.02 23.03
N PRO A 1074 -45.91 -14.91 22.20
CA PRO A 1074 -45.64 -15.89 21.14
C PRO A 1074 -45.28 -17.28 21.67
N THR A 1075 -44.98 -17.41 22.98
CA THR A 1075 -44.70 -18.71 23.61
C THR A 1075 -45.96 -19.46 24.04
N ARG A 1076 -47.11 -18.79 24.04
CA ARG A 1076 -48.40 -19.33 24.52
C ARG A 1076 -49.50 -19.31 23.49
N SER A 1077 -49.36 -18.53 22.42
CA SER A 1077 -50.41 -18.32 21.42
C SER A 1077 -49.80 -18.12 20.05
N ASP A 1078 -50.49 -18.60 19.02
CA ASP A 1078 -50.11 -18.36 17.63
C ASP A 1078 -50.33 -16.88 17.29
N VAL A 1079 -49.23 -16.19 16.98
CA VAL A 1079 -49.25 -14.76 16.66
C VAL A 1079 -49.99 -14.49 15.35
N VAL A 1080 -49.87 -15.38 14.37
CA VAL A 1080 -50.52 -15.24 13.06
C VAL A 1080 -52.03 -15.30 13.24
N GLU A 1081 -52.53 -16.31 13.96
CA GLU A 1081 -53.96 -16.46 14.26
C GLU A 1081 -54.50 -15.26 15.08
N ALA A 1082 -53.72 -14.78 16.05
CA ALA A 1082 -54.09 -13.62 16.84
C ALA A 1082 -54.20 -12.35 15.98
N VAL A 1083 -53.23 -12.12 15.08
CA VAL A 1083 -53.26 -10.98 14.15
C VAL A 1083 -54.43 -11.09 13.18
N GLU A 1084 -54.66 -12.25 12.58
CA GLU A 1084 -55.82 -12.48 11.70
C GLU A 1084 -57.13 -12.19 12.43
N ARG A 1085 -57.32 -12.70 13.65
CA ARG A 1085 -58.53 -12.43 14.45
C ARG A 1085 -58.72 -10.94 14.75
N LEU A 1086 -57.64 -10.23 15.08
CA LEU A 1086 -57.66 -8.80 15.42
C LEU A 1086 -57.79 -7.89 14.19
N THR A 1087 -57.59 -8.43 12.98
CA THR A 1087 -57.65 -7.70 11.70
C THR A 1087 -58.79 -8.17 10.81
N GLY A 1088 -59.72 -9.00 11.33
CA GLY A 1088 -60.86 -9.50 10.56
C GLY A 1088 -60.48 -10.49 9.45
N GLY A 1089 -59.37 -11.20 9.61
CA GLY A 1089 -58.83 -12.21 8.68
C GLY A 1089 -57.90 -11.64 7.61
N ALA A 1090 -57.59 -10.34 7.64
CA ALA A 1090 -56.78 -9.70 6.61
C ALA A 1090 -55.26 -9.88 6.82
N GLY A 1091 -54.81 -9.88 8.08
CA GLY A 1091 -53.40 -9.74 8.44
C GLY A 1091 -53.01 -8.28 8.70
N ALA A 1092 -51.81 -8.05 9.24
CA ALA A 1092 -51.28 -6.71 9.49
C ALA A 1092 -50.88 -6.00 8.19
N ASP A 1093 -51.09 -4.69 8.13
CA ASP A 1093 -50.70 -3.83 6.99
C ASP A 1093 -49.19 -3.58 6.98
N VAL A 1094 -48.65 -3.27 8.16
CA VAL A 1094 -47.23 -3.02 8.40
C VAL A 1094 -46.79 -3.82 9.63
N ALA A 1095 -45.64 -4.48 9.52
CA ALA A 1095 -44.98 -5.12 10.64
C ALA A 1095 -43.62 -4.46 10.89
N PHE A 1096 -43.26 -4.24 12.14
CA PHE A 1096 -41.95 -3.71 12.56
C PHE A 1096 -41.20 -4.78 13.33
N ASP A 1097 -40.03 -5.18 12.83
CA ASP A 1097 -39.11 -6.06 13.55
C ASP A 1097 -38.09 -5.25 14.36
N ALA A 1098 -38.28 -5.27 15.68
CA ALA A 1098 -37.37 -4.74 16.68
C ALA A 1098 -36.81 -5.87 17.59
N ALA A 1099 -37.05 -7.14 17.24
CA ALA A 1099 -36.60 -8.30 18.00
C ALA A 1099 -35.27 -8.87 17.48
N GLY A 1100 -35.05 -8.84 16.16
CA GLY A 1100 -33.79 -9.27 15.54
C GLY A 1100 -33.51 -10.77 15.66
N VAL A 1101 -34.56 -11.60 15.60
CA VAL A 1101 -34.48 -13.06 15.71
C VAL A 1101 -35.32 -13.75 14.65
N GLN A 1102 -34.85 -14.91 14.17
CA GLN A 1102 -35.44 -15.63 13.02
C GLN A 1102 -36.95 -15.87 13.19
N ALA A 1103 -37.37 -16.29 14.38
CA ALA A 1103 -38.77 -16.56 14.68
C ALA A 1103 -39.69 -15.33 14.51
N ALA A 1104 -39.18 -14.12 14.77
CA ALA A 1104 -39.94 -12.89 14.61
C ALA A 1104 -40.20 -12.58 13.14
N VAL A 1105 -39.18 -12.71 12.27
CA VAL A 1105 -39.31 -12.47 10.82
C VAL A 1105 -40.21 -13.50 10.15
N ASP A 1106 -40.05 -14.79 10.48
CA ASP A 1106 -40.91 -15.86 9.96
C ASP A 1106 -42.38 -15.61 10.32
N THR A 1107 -42.62 -15.18 11.56
CA THR A 1107 -43.96 -14.81 12.05
C THR A 1107 -44.48 -13.58 11.32
N ALA A 1108 -43.64 -12.55 11.16
CA ALA A 1108 -44.01 -11.29 10.50
C ALA A 1108 -44.52 -11.53 9.09
N PHE A 1109 -43.76 -12.26 8.26
CA PHE A 1109 -44.19 -12.52 6.89
C PHE A 1109 -45.51 -13.27 6.85
N LYS A 1110 -45.72 -14.27 7.72
CA LYS A 1110 -46.99 -15.00 7.77
C LYS A 1110 -48.17 -14.12 8.22
N ALA A 1111 -47.95 -13.26 9.20
CA ALA A 1111 -48.97 -12.38 9.78
C ALA A 1111 -49.31 -11.15 8.92
N LEU A 1112 -48.46 -10.79 7.96
CA LEU A 1112 -48.73 -9.68 7.03
C LEU A 1112 -49.83 -10.02 6.03
N LYS A 1113 -50.67 -9.03 5.70
CA LYS A 1113 -51.62 -9.13 4.59
C LYS A 1113 -50.89 -9.26 3.24
N ALA A 1114 -51.64 -9.56 2.17
CA ALA A 1114 -51.11 -9.44 0.81
C ALA A 1114 -50.69 -7.98 0.53
N ARG A 1115 -49.48 -7.78 0.00
CA ARG A 1115 -48.82 -6.47 -0.15
C ARG A 1115 -48.53 -5.72 1.15
N GLY A 1116 -48.58 -6.41 2.29
CA GLY A 1116 -48.08 -5.87 3.56
C GLY A 1116 -46.57 -5.68 3.54
N THR A 1117 -46.06 -4.81 4.41
CA THR A 1117 -44.62 -4.48 4.47
C THR A 1117 -44.01 -4.82 5.82
N LEU A 1118 -42.90 -5.56 5.82
CA LEU A 1118 -42.06 -5.76 6.99
C LEU A 1118 -40.93 -4.71 7.01
N MET A 1119 -40.91 -3.89 8.05
CA MET A 1119 -39.86 -2.91 8.35
C MET A 1119 -38.86 -3.54 9.32
N ASN A 1120 -37.65 -3.84 8.87
CA ASN A 1120 -36.57 -4.33 9.73
C ASN A 1120 -35.79 -3.16 10.33
N ILE A 1121 -35.87 -3.00 11.64
CA ILE A 1121 -35.11 -2.01 12.41
C ILE A 1121 -33.97 -2.70 13.19
N ALA A 1122 -34.18 -3.95 13.59
CA ALA A 1122 -33.23 -4.69 14.39
C ALA A 1122 -31.90 -4.95 13.66
N VAL A 1123 -30.81 -4.88 14.42
CA VAL A 1123 -29.48 -5.34 14.01
C VAL A 1123 -29.35 -6.82 14.36
N TRP A 1124 -28.87 -7.63 13.42
CA TRP A 1124 -28.82 -9.09 13.55
C TRP A 1124 -27.40 -9.58 13.83
N HIS A 1125 -27.25 -10.45 14.83
CA HIS A 1125 -25.98 -11.14 15.11
C HIS A 1125 -25.76 -12.36 14.22
N GLN A 1126 -26.84 -13.01 13.79
CA GLN A 1126 -26.80 -14.19 12.94
C GLN A 1126 -27.41 -13.86 11.59
N ARG A 1127 -26.93 -14.53 10.54
CA ARG A 1127 -27.47 -14.38 9.19
C ARG A 1127 -28.96 -14.81 9.16
N ALA A 1128 -29.84 -13.88 8.80
CA ALA A 1128 -31.27 -14.16 8.64
C ALA A 1128 -31.55 -15.05 7.41
N GLN A 1129 -32.51 -15.98 7.55
CA GLN A 1129 -33.01 -16.83 6.47
C GLN A 1129 -34.40 -16.36 6.06
N LEU A 1130 -34.63 -16.11 4.77
CA LEU A 1130 -35.93 -15.64 4.27
C LEU A 1130 -36.59 -16.72 3.40
N GLN A 1131 -37.84 -17.07 3.73
CA GLN A 1131 -38.66 -17.91 2.86
C GLN A 1131 -39.22 -17.06 1.73
N MET A 1132 -38.49 -16.99 0.61
CA MET A 1132 -38.83 -16.10 -0.51
C MET A 1132 -40.26 -16.30 -1.05
N ASN A 1133 -40.80 -17.51 -0.97
CA ASN A 1133 -42.17 -17.79 -1.41
C ASN A 1133 -43.23 -17.09 -0.54
N ASP A 1134 -42.97 -16.83 0.74
CA ASP A 1134 -43.86 -16.04 1.60
C ASP A 1134 -43.92 -14.57 1.18
N ILE A 1135 -42.88 -14.09 0.49
CA ILE A 1135 -42.79 -12.75 -0.08
C ILE A 1135 -43.46 -12.73 -1.46
N VAL A 1136 -43.04 -13.61 -2.36
CA VAL A 1136 -43.45 -13.65 -3.78
C VAL A 1136 -44.94 -13.89 -3.94
N PHE A 1137 -45.50 -14.96 -3.34
CA PHE A 1137 -46.89 -15.34 -3.60
C PHE A 1137 -47.93 -14.40 -2.99
N ARG A 1138 -47.50 -13.47 -2.13
CA ARG A 1138 -48.36 -12.47 -1.49
C ARG A 1138 -47.94 -11.04 -1.83
N GLU A 1139 -46.96 -10.86 -2.73
CA GLU A 1139 -46.38 -9.57 -3.12
C GLU A 1139 -45.99 -8.71 -1.91
N ARG A 1140 -45.52 -9.34 -0.82
CA ARG A 1140 -45.14 -8.61 0.39
C ARG A 1140 -43.82 -7.87 0.17
N ALA A 1141 -43.62 -6.77 0.89
CA ALA A 1141 -42.39 -6.00 0.85
C ALA A 1141 -41.56 -6.21 2.12
N TYR A 1142 -40.24 -6.12 1.97
CA TYR A 1142 -39.28 -6.09 3.06
C TYR A 1142 -38.39 -4.86 2.90
N MET A 1143 -38.30 -4.04 3.95
CA MET A 1143 -37.54 -2.79 3.91
C MET A 1143 -36.67 -2.66 5.17
N GLY A 1144 -35.37 -2.44 4.98
CA GLY A 1144 -34.46 -2.09 6.07
C GLY A 1144 -34.58 -0.60 6.42
N VAL A 1145 -34.44 -0.29 7.71
CA VAL A 1145 -34.41 1.09 8.22
C VAL A 1145 -33.09 1.32 8.95
N ALA A 1146 -32.32 2.31 8.50
CA ALA A 1146 -31.10 2.74 9.17
C ALA A 1146 -31.35 4.05 9.92
N THR A 1147 -31.25 3.99 11.26
CA THR A 1147 -31.27 5.15 12.18
C THR A 1147 -32.38 6.19 11.89
N TYR A 1148 -32.02 7.44 11.55
CA TYR A 1148 -32.93 8.57 11.31
C TYR A 1148 -32.36 9.62 10.34
N SER A 1149 -33.24 10.25 9.57
CA SER A 1149 -32.91 11.39 8.70
C SER A 1149 -32.92 12.74 9.44
N LEU A 1150 -32.33 13.78 8.82
CA LEU A 1150 -32.43 15.15 9.32
C LEU A 1150 -33.89 15.58 9.53
N GLY A 1151 -34.14 16.39 10.56
CA GLY A 1151 -35.47 16.88 10.96
C GLY A 1151 -36.25 15.95 11.88
N VAL A 1152 -35.85 14.68 12.03
CA VAL A 1152 -36.59 13.71 12.88
C VAL A 1152 -36.40 14.02 14.38
N PHE A 1153 -35.24 14.54 14.79
CA PHE A 1153 -35.03 14.93 16.18
C PHE A 1153 -35.98 16.05 16.61
N GLU A 1154 -36.13 17.05 15.75
CA GLU A 1154 -37.05 18.16 15.95
C GLU A 1154 -38.51 17.67 16.03
N ASP A 1155 -38.93 16.77 15.12
CA ASP A 1155 -40.26 16.15 15.18
C ASP A 1155 -40.52 15.49 16.55
N VAL A 1156 -39.55 14.73 17.07
CA VAL A 1156 -39.66 14.03 18.37
C VAL A 1156 -39.67 15.03 19.53
N ILE A 1157 -38.80 16.04 19.50
CA ILE A 1157 -38.74 17.10 20.51
C ILE A 1157 -40.08 17.83 20.59
N ASP A 1158 -40.65 18.20 19.44
CA ASP A 1158 -41.93 18.90 19.35
C ASP A 1158 -43.06 18.03 19.89
N ASP A 1159 -43.06 16.73 19.59
CA ASP A 1159 -44.10 15.82 20.04
C ASP A 1159 -44.05 15.51 21.55
N ILE A 1160 -42.84 15.44 22.11
CA ILE A 1160 -42.64 15.36 23.56
C ILE A 1160 -43.07 16.67 24.22
N SER A 1161 -42.62 17.81 23.71
CA SER A 1161 -42.95 19.12 24.27
C SER A 1161 -44.46 19.40 24.25
N ASN A 1162 -45.16 18.94 23.21
CA ASN A 1162 -46.62 19.03 23.10
C ASN A 1162 -47.38 17.93 23.86
N GLY A 1163 -46.67 16.99 24.50
CA GLY A 1163 -47.26 15.91 25.30
C GLY A 1163 -47.96 14.82 24.49
N ARG A 1164 -47.69 14.72 23.18
CA ARG A 1164 -48.18 13.63 22.31
C ARG A 1164 -47.39 12.35 22.52
N VAL A 1165 -46.08 12.47 22.79
CA VAL A 1165 -45.19 11.39 23.22
C VAL A 1165 -44.84 11.59 24.69
N LYS A 1166 -44.89 10.54 25.49
CA LYS A 1166 -44.66 10.58 26.95
C LYS A 1166 -43.71 9.46 27.37
N PRO A 1167 -42.39 9.67 27.19
CA PRO A 1167 -41.41 8.58 27.27
C PRO A 1167 -40.82 8.41 28.69
N GLU A 1168 -41.23 9.19 29.68
CA GLU A 1168 -40.62 9.23 31.02
C GLU A 1168 -40.57 7.84 31.67
N GLY A 1169 -41.62 7.04 31.49
CA GLY A 1169 -41.68 5.68 32.04
C GLY A 1169 -40.69 4.69 31.43
N MET A 1170 -39.99 5.04 30.34
CA MET A 1170 -38.96 4.19 29.72
C MET A 1170 -37.70 4.17 30.60
N ILE A 1171 -37.50 5.19 31.44
CA ILE A 1171 -36.38 5.28 32.37
C ILE A 1171 -36.70 4.41 33.59
N THR A 1172 -36.06 3.25 33.64
CA THR A 1172 -36.29 2.25 34.70
C THR A 1172 -35.26 2.31 35.82
N LYS A 1173 -34.10 2.92 35.56
CA LYS A 1173 -33.01 3.06 36.51
C LYS A 1173 -32.13 4.25 36.12
N VAL A 1174 -31.64 4.97 37.11
CA VAL A 1174 -30.58 5.99 36.95
C VAL A 1174 -29.40 5.56 37.81
N ILE A 1175 -28.20 5.55 37.23
CA ILE A 1175 -26.95 5.14 37.88
C ILE A 1175 -25.90 6.23 37.71
N ARG A 1176 -24.82 6.20 38.48
CA ARG A 1176 -23.69 7.12 38.30
C ARG A 1176 -22.69 6.61 37.26
N LEU A 1177 -21.82 7.49 36.79
CA LEU A 1177 -20.77 7.17 35.81
C LEU A 1177 -19.81 6.05 36.26
N ASP A 1178 -19.50 5.98 37.56
CA ASP A 1178 -18.65 4.93 38.16
C ASP A 1178 -19.34 3.57 38.32
N GLN A 1179 -20.63 3.48 37.98
CA GLN A 1179 -21.45 2.28 38.14
C GLN A 1179 -21.91 1.68 36.79
N VAL A 1180 -21.37 2.19 35.68
CA VAL A 1180 -21.87 1.84 34.34
C VAL A 1180 -21.64 0.37 34.01
N VAL A 1181 -20.49 -0.20 34.39
CA VAL A 1181 -20.18 -1.60 34.10
C VAL A 1181 -21.06 -2.54 34.93
N ASP A 1182 -21.04 -2.42 36.26
CA ASP A 1182 -21.70 -3.33 37.20
C ASP A 1182 -23.23 -3.14 37.27
N GLN A 1183 -23.70 -1.88 37.31
CA GLN A 1183 -25.12 -1.56 37.48
C GLN A 1183 -25.84 -1.16 36.19
N GLY A 1184 -25.08 -0.98 35.09
CA GLY A 1184 -25.58 -0.68 33.76
C GLY A 1184 -25.47 -1.89 32.83
N PHE A 1185 -24.28 -2.14 32.29
CA PHE A 1185 -24.03 -3.18 31.27
C PHE A 1185 -24.34 -4.58 31.81
N ASP A 1186 -23.75 -4.98 32.94
CA ASP A 1186 -23.99 -6.31 33.53
C ASP A 1186 -25.47 -6.51 33.91
N THR A 1187 -26.13 -5.44 34.37
CA THR A 1187 -27.58 -5.49 34.67
C THR A 1187 -28.40 -5.69 33.38
N LEU A 1188 -28.10 -4.96 32.30
CA LEU A 1188 -28.80 -5.12 31.02
C LEU A 1188 -28.50 -6.44 30.33
N ILE A 1189 -27.36 -7.09 30.63
CA ILE A 1189 -27.01 -8.41 30.12
C ILE A 1189 -27.76 -9.50 30.88
N ASN A 1190 -27.79 -9.43 32.21
CA ASN A 1190 -28.24 -10.52 33.08
C ASN A 1190 -29.70 -10.39 33.55
N ASP A 1191 -30.26 -9.18 33.60
CA ASP A 1191 -31.64 -8.89 34.04
C ASP A 1191 -32.42 -8.12 32.96
N LYS A 1192 -32.41 -8.68 31.74
CA LYS A 1192 -33.11 -8.15 30.56
C LYS A 1192 -34.62 -7.97 30.75
N GLU A 1193 -35.18 -8.67 31.72
CA GLU A 1193 -36.61 -8.68 32.03
C GLU A 1193 -37.03 -7.47 32.86
N SER A 1194 -36.12 -6.88 33.65
CA SER A 1194 -36.49 -5.83 34.61
C SER A 1194 -36.33 -4.40 34.13
N HIS A 1195 -35.60 -4.18 33.04
CA HIS A 1195 -35.19 -2.86 32.59
C HIS A 1195 -35.58 -2.56 31.14
N VAL A 1196 -35.96 -1.31 30.88
CA VAL A 1196 -36.19 -0.77 29.54
C VAL A 1196 -35.01 0.11 29.17
N LYS A 1197 -34.88 1.27 29.82
CA LYS A 1197 -33.73 2.16 29.69
C LYS A 1197 -33.06 2.38 31.04
N ILE A 1198 -31.74 2.31 31.07
CA ILE A 1198 -30.90 2.74 32.18
C ILE A 1198 -30.21 4.03 31.72
N LEU A 1199 -30.36 5.10 32.50
CA LEU A 1199 -29.64 6.34 32.30
C LEU A 1199 -28.46 6.44 33.26
N VAL A 1200 -27.39 7.07 32.79
CA VAL A 1200 -26.21 7.43 33.57
C VAL A 1200 -26.32 8.92 33.88
N ASP A 1201 -26.43 9.26 35.16
CA ASP A 1201 -26.29 10.63 35.67
C ASP A 1201 -24.80 10.96 35.75
N VAL A 1202 -24.32 11.68 34.75
CA VAL A 1202 -22.92 12.11 34.63
C VAL A 1202 -22.65 13.28 35.57
N GLY A 1203 -23.70 14.05 35.93
CA GLY A 1203 -23.59 15.21 36.82
C GLY A 1203 -23.51 14.88 38.32
N ALA A 1204 -23.81 13.63 38.72
CA ALA A 1204 -23.85 13.21 40.13
C ALA A 1204 -22.49 13.10 40.82
N GLY A 1205 -21.37 13.19 40.08
CA GLY A 1205 -20.02 12.96 40.59
C GLY A 1205 -19.70 11.48 40.89
N ILE A 1206 -18.43 11.14 41.02
CA ILE A 1206 -17.98 9.76 41.33
C ILE A 1206 -18.05 9.51 42.84
N GLY A 1207 -18.45 8.30 43.26
CA GLY A 1207 -18.54 7.94 44.68
C GLY A 1207 -17.16 7.84 45.37
N PRO A 1208 -17.08 7.92 46.72
CA PRO A 1208 -15.82 7.91 47.47
C PRO A 1208 -15.06 6.56 47.47
N SER A 1209 -15.36 5.61 46.59
CA SER A 1209 -14.89 4.22 46.69
C SER A 1209 -14.58 3.53 45.37
N ALA A 1210 -14.01 4.23 44.38
CA ALA A 1210 -13.50 3.60 43.18
C ALA A 1210 -12.03 3.99 42.96
N ARG A 1211 -11.13 3.33 43.71
CA ARG A 1211 -9.79 3.00 43.19
C ARG A 1211 -9.93 1.64 42.55
N LEU A 1212 -9.88 1.60 41.22
CA LEU A 1212 -9.54 0.41 40.43
C LEU A 1212 -8.33 0.77 39.60
#